data_AF-A0A5N6BTD8-F1
#
_entry.id   AF-A0A5N6BTD8-F1
#
_cell.length_a   1.000
_cell.length_b   1.000
_cell.length_c   1.000
_cell.angle_alpha   90.00
_cell.angle_beta   90.00
_cell.angle_gamma   90.00
#
_symmetry.space_group_name_H-M   'P 1'
#
loop_
_entity.id
_entity.type
_entity.pdbx_description
1 polymer ?
#
loop_
_entity_poly.entity_id
_entity_poly.type
_entity_poly.pdbx_seq_one_letter_code
_entity_poly.pdbx_strand_id
1 'polypeptide(L)'
;MSEVSEPAAGQPERSDPAALRQALAEAVERASGAAELARLISDYQRRLEEVARSEAEALTKMREAEARLKTVERQNAQLAKQLAEQKYQTEVANWKLASLQESRWSKLGDAIHSKNPGSVARTLKAPIRKRPAPKRSDFKPEIPAVPEVKAAPAAPEPKAPQVSAPLAESFVVPKGPTARPYMTVAAIVDRQTEALLRYEWRLVTNFGPDNWEAMLDQQRPHVLFVESVRPGPRQGNGGRWLEALAGETRALRDLVAACHKRGVKTVFWHSGGAVSRAFPAAEHFEYVLATTEARAREWRSALRHDRVGVLPHAIQPRVHNPIPAEGGRTGEIVTLGTVTPPSGGAAWQPLAGQDDDTTAYDDVLTAYRQPALVIAGADAEPRVIGEVAACGTPVLQVRAGAKGEEILAAAEILMADAGRLAREAHLAWRARTSVTPLLDPVLDTLGVPSVRNSGVITAITAVSDPAELDRLLAQVTRQVERPGQIVIVSDGLDAGLVDKTVRQACPDLDVVVRATQEPVTRGAALDRAIRLADGDYVAVLDARDLYGEHYLADLVRHFASTDAEVLGKASFYAHLPETGATLLRQPGAEHRFLPEVAGGTVLARRQILTDLGFADVSEEWGEVLMRQCRTDGVRVYSADRYSYVCVRDSAEGSLLGSARMEGYVPAEPLALL
;
A
#
# COMPACT_ATOMS: atom_id res chain seq x y z
N MET A 1 28.48 -71.19 -61.77
CA MET A 1 28.27 -72.37 -60.92
C MET A 1 27.74 -71.89 -59.58
N SER A 2 26.73 -72.59 -59.09
CA SER A 2 26.19 -72.55 -57.73
C SER A 2 25.15 -71.47 -57.43
N GLU A 3 23.91 -71.95 -57.51
CA GLU A 3 22.64 -71.38 -57.07
C GLU A 3 22.70 -70.67 -55.71
N VAL A 4 22.03 -69.52 -55.62
CA VAL A 4 21.50 -68.98 -54.37
C VAL A 4 20.03 -68.63 -54.59
N SER A 5 19.21 -69.30 -53.79
CA SER A 5 17.76 -69.28 -53.66
C SER A 5 17.14 -67.89 -53.43
N GLU A 6 16.03 -67.62 -54.11
CA GLU A 6 15.07 -66.56 -53.78
C GLU A 6 14.54 -66.67 -52.34
N PRO A 7 14.11 -65.53 -51.78
CA PRO A 7 12.76 -65.51 -51.24
C PRO A 7 11.93 -64.32 -51.77
N ALA A 8 10.72 -64.69 -52.22
CA ALA A 8 9.44 -63.98 -52.13
C ALA A 8 9.39 -62.47 -52.47
N ALA A 9 8.78 -62.19 -53.62
CA ALA A 9 8.28 -60.88 -54.03
C ALA A 9 7.23 -60.32 -53.05
N GLY A 10 7.63 -59.30 -52.28
CA GLY A 10 6.73 -58.39 -51.57
C GLY A 10 6.28 -57.25 -52.49
N GLN A 11 4.97 -57.00 -52.52
CA GLN A 11 4.33 -55.92 -53.28
C GLN A 11 4.85 -54.53 -52.87
N PRO A 12 4.85 -53.52 -53.75
CA PRO A 12 5.26 -52.16 -53.39
C PRO A 12 4.20 -51.51 -52.51
N GLU A 13 4.52 -51.26 -51.23
CA GLU A 13 3.71 -50.42 -50.36
C GLU A 13 3.59 -49.03 -50.99
N ARG A 14 2.35 -48.66 -51.35
CA ARG A 14 1.99 -47.29 -51.74
C ARG A 14 2.25 -46.38 -50.54
N SER A 15 3.31 -45.58 -50.59
CA SER A 15 3.56 -44.53 -49.61
C SER A 15 2.35 -43.58 -49.55
N ASP A 16 1.72 -43.47 -48.39
CA ASP A 16 0.57 -42.59 -48.17
C ASP A 16 0.98 -41.11 -48.40
N PRO A 17 0.42 -40.43 -49.42
CA PRO A 17 0.75 -39.03 -49.70
C PRO A 17 0.38 -38.06 -48.56
N ALA A 18 -0.49 -38.46 -47.63
CA ALA A 18 -0.79 -37.67 -46.43
C ALA A 18 0.37 -37.70 -45.41
N ALA A 19 0.94 -38.87 -45.15
CA ALA A 19 2.07 -39.05 -44.25
C ALA A 19 3.32 -38.30 -44.74
N LEU A 20 3.54 -38.28 -46.06
CA LEU A 20 4.67 -37.57 -46.69
C LEU A 20 4.51 -36.05 -46.60
N ARG A 21 3.27 -35.52 -46.67
CA ARG A 21 2.98 -34.09 -46.46
C ARG A 21 3.16 -33.69 -45.00
N GLN A 22 2.79 -34.54 -44.06
CA GLN A 22 2.97 -34.28 -42.62
C GLN A 22 4.45 -34.27 -42.25
N ALA A 23 5.23 -35.24 -42.72
CA ALA A 23 6.68 -35.25 -42.52
C ALA A 23 7.39 -34.04 -43.16
N LEU A 24 6.90 -33.56 -44.33
CA LEU A 24 7.41 -32.35 -44.97
C LEU A 24 7.04 -31.09 -44.17
N ALA A 25 5.82 -31.01 -43.63
CA ALA A 25 5.38 -29.89 -42.79
C ALA A 25 6.20 -29.81 -41.48
N GLU A 26 6.44 -30.94 -40.82
CA GLU A 26 7.29 -31.01 -39.63
C GLU A 26 8.77 -30.71 -39.93
N ALA A 27 9.24 -31.05 -41.13
CA ALA A 27 10.60 -30.69 -41.58
C ALA A 27 10.71 -29.19 -41.90
N VAL A 28 9.65 -28.58 -42.46
CA VAL A 28 9.57 -27.13 -42.73
C VAL A 28 9.46 -26.33 -41.44
N GLU A 29 8.69 -26.78 -40.44
CA GLU A 29 8.66 -26.16 -39.10
C GLU A 29 10.01 -26.26 -38.38
N ARG A 30 10.66 -27.42 -38.43
CA ARG A 30 12.02 -27.56 -37.86
C ARG A 30 13.04 -26.67 -38.59
N ALA A 31 12.89 -26.51 -39.90
CA ALA A 31 13.74 -25.61 -40.69
C ALA A 31 13.43 -24.13 -40.41
N SER A 32 12.17 -23.73 -40.19
CA SER A 32 11.81 -22.36 -39.83
C SER A 32 12.28 -22.01 -38.41
N GLY A 33 12.12 -22.92 -37.44
CA GLY A 33 12.64 -22.76 -36.08
C GLY A 33 14.17 -22.66 -36.03
N ALA A 34 14.89 -23.40 -36.88
CA ALA A 34 16.34 -23.29 -36.99
C ALA A 34 16.79 -21.97 -37.63
N ALA A 35 16.06 -21.47 -38.63
CA ALA A 35 16.32 -20.16 -39.25
C ALA A 35 16.04 -19.00 -38.29
N GLU A 36 14.97 -19.11 -37.50
CA GLU A 36 14.60 -18.14 -36.46
C GLU A 36 15.64 -18.10 -35.34
N LEU A 37 16.13 -19.26 -34.90
CA LEU A 37 17.20 -19.37 -33.91
C LEU A 37 18.51 -18.75 -34.43
N ALA A 38 18.88 -18.98 -35.69
CA ALA A 38 20.06 -18.37 -36.30
C ALA A 38 19.93 -16.84 -36.40
N ARG A 39 18.72 -16.33 -36.70
CA ARG A 39 18.43 -14.89 -36.69
C ARG A 39 18.57 -14.31 -35.29
N LEU A 40 17.99 -14.95 -34.27
CA LEU A 40 18.08 -14.53 -32.87
C LEU A 40 19.53 -14.52 -32.36
N ILE A 41 20.34 -15.52 -32.70
CA ILE A 41 21.76 -15.57 -32.34
C ILE A 41 22.52 -14.40 -32.98
N SER A 42 22.26 -14.10 -34.25
CA SER A 42 22.87 -12.96 -34.97
C SER A 42 22.47 -11.61 -34.36
N ASP A 43 21.20 -11.43 -34.01
CA ASP A 43 20.72 -10.22 -33.33
C ASP A 43 21.29 -10.09 -31.91
N TYR A 44 21.42 -11.19 -31.16
CA TYR A 44 22.08 -11.19 -29.85
C TYR A 44 23.56 -10.82 -29.94
N GLN A 45 24.28 -11.34 -30.94
CA GLN A 45 25.68 -10.98 -31.19
C GLN A 45 25.82 -9.48 -31.53
N ARG A 46 24.93 -8.95 -32.38
CA ARG A 46 24.90 -7.51 -32.69
C ARG A 46 24.66 -6.65 -31.45
N ARG A 47 23.73 -7.05 -30.58
CA ARG A 47 23.43 -6.34 -29.31
C ARG A 47 24.60 -6.39 -28.33
N LEU A 48 25.30 -7.52 -28.23
CA LEU A 48 26.51 -7.63 -27.39
C LEU A 48 27.63 -6.70 -27.89
N GLU A 49 27.80 -6.57 -29.20
CA GLU A 49 28.75 -5.62 -29.79
C GLU A 49 28.36 -4.15 -29.55
N GLU A 50 27.06 -3.84 -29.60
CA GLU A 50 26.53 -2.50 -29.27
C GLU A 50 26.75 -2.14 -27.79
N VAL A 51 26.49 -3.07 -26.87
CA VAL A 51 26.76 -2.89 -25.43
C VAL A 51 28.25 -2.69 -25.19
N ALA A 52 29.11 -3.54 -25.75
CA ALA A 52 30.56 -3.41 -25.62
C ALA A 52 31.09 -2.07 -26.19
N ARG A 53 30.49 -1.58 -27.29
CA ARG A 53 30.80 -0.26 -27.86
C ARG A 53 30.37 0.86 -26.91
N SER A 54 29.17 0.77 -26.33
CA SER A 54 28.66 1.77 -25.39
C SER A 54 29.49 1.84 -24.10
N GLU A 55 29.95 0.70 -23.59
CA GLU A 55 30.85 0.63 -22.42
C GLU A 55 32.21 1.26 -22.74
N ALA A 56 32.77 0.98 -23.91
CA ALA A 56 34.02 1.59 -24.35
C ALA A 56 33.90 3.12 -24.51
N GLU A 57 32.78 3.61 -25.05
CA GLU A 57 32.48 5.05 -25.14
C GLU A 57 32.32 5.69 -23.76
N ALA A 58 31.62 5.04 -22.83
CA ALA A 58 31.46 5.50 -21.45
C ALA A 58 32.81 5.59 -20.73
N LEU A 59 33.67 4.57 -20.88
CA LEU A 59 35.00 4.55 -20.30
C LEU A 59 35.89 5.66 -20.86
N THR A 60 35.73 5.97 -22.15
CA THR A 60 36.46 7.05 -22.82
C THR A 60 35.98 8.41 -22.30
N LYS A 61 34.66 8.63 -22.21
CA LYS A 61 34.08 9.85 -21.62
C LYS A 61 34.51 10.05 -20.17
N MET A 62 34.60 8.96 -19.39
CA MET A 62 35.09 9.01 -18.00
C MET A 62 36.54 9.47 -17.92
N ARG A 63 37.43 8.90 -18.76
CA ARG A 63 38.84 9.31 -18.83
C ARG A 63 39.02 10.76 -19.28
N GLU A 64 38.22 11.21 -20.24
CA GLU A 64 38.19 12.61 -20.66
C GLU A 64 37.72 13.53 -19.53
N ALA A 65 36.69 13.12 -18.78
CA ALA A 65 36.20 13.88 -17.63
C ALA A 65 37.27 13.99 -16.52
N GLU A 66 37.99 12.90 -16.22
CA GLU A 66 39.11 12.91 -15.27
C GLU A 66 40.25 13.84 -15.74
N ALA A 67 40.57 13.83 -17.03
CA ALA A 67 41.59 14.72 -17.60
C ALA A 67 41.17 16.20 -17.52
N ARG A 68 39.89 16.50 -17.78
CA ARG A 68 39.32 17.84 -17.61
C ARG A 68 39.36 18.27 -16.14
N LEU A 69 38.99 17.40 -15.21
CA LEU A 69 39.03 17.67 -13.77
C LEU A 69 40.45 18.06 -13.31
N LYS A 70 41.45 17.26 -13.67
CA LYS A 70 42.87 17.57 -13.36
C LYS A 70 43.34 18.90 -13.94
N THR A 71 42.81 19.28 -15.10
CA THR A 71 43.13 20.56 -15.74
C THR A 71 42.51 21.73 -14.97
N VAL A 72 41.23 21.60 -14.59
CA VAL A 72 40.52 22.59 -13.78
C VAL A 72 41.16 22.75 -12.39
N GLU A 73 41.57 21.65 -11.75
CA GLU A 73 42.28 21.70 -10.46
C GLU A 73 43.59 22.48 -10.55
N ARG A 74 44.38 22.28 -11.61
CA ARG A 74 45.61 23.03 -11.87
C ARG A 74 45.32 24.53 -12.09
N GLN A 75 44.29 24.85 -12.86
CA GLN A 75 43.87 26.23 -13.09
C GLN A 75 43.42 26.91 -11.80
N ASN A 76 42.62 26.24 -10.98
CA ASN A 76 42.16 26.74 -9.69
C ASN A 76 43.33 26.98 -8.71
N ALA A 77 44.30 26.07 -8.66
CA ALA A 77 45.51 26.26 -7.84
C ALA A 77 46.33 27.47 -8.31
N GLN A 78 46.44 27.69 -9.62
CA GLN A 78 47.16 28.83 -10.19
C GLN A 78 46.44 30.16 -9.91
N LEU A 79 45.11 30.18 -10.05
CA LEU A 79 44.28 31.34 -9.73
C LEU A 79 44.34 31.69 -8.23
N ALA A 80 44.29 30.68 -7.35
CA ALA A 80 44.43 30.88 -5.90
C ALA A 80 45.78 31.54 -5.54
N LYS A 81 46.87 31.13 -6.21
CA LYS A 81 48.20 31.74 -6.04
C LYS A 81 48.24 33.20 -6.51
N GLN A 82 47.61 33.50 -7.66
CA GLN A 82 47.54 34.86 -8.18
C GLN A 82 46.69 35.78 -7.29
N LEU A 83 45.55 35.28 -6.80
CA LEU A 83 44.67 36.02 -5.90
C LEU A 83 45.37 36.35 -4.58
N ALA A 84 46.10 35.39 -4.00
CA ALA A 84 46.87 35.62 -2.78
C ALA A 84 47.94 36.69 -2.96
N GLU A 85 48.65 36.68 -4.10
CA GLU A 85 49.65 37.70 -4.42
C GLU A 85 49.01 39.09 -4.61
N GLN A 86 47.86 39.18 -5.30
CA GLN A 86 47.13 40.44 -5.46
C GLN A 86 46.64 40.99 -4.12
N LYS A 87 46.10 40.14 -3.24
CA LYS A 87 45.68 40.54 -1.88
C LYS A 87 46.87 41.09 -1.08
N TYR A 88 48.02 40.41 -1.13
CA TYR A 88 49.24 40.88 -0.47
C TYR A 88 49.68 42.25 -1.01
N GLN A 89 49.73 42.43 -2.33
CA GLN A 89 50.12 43.71 -2.94
C GLN A 89 49.16 44.85 -2.56
N THR A 90 47.86 44.55 -2.54
CA THR A 90 46.82 45.50 -2.12
C THR A 90 47.01 45.91 -0.67
N GLU A 91 47.28 44.96 0.24
CA GLU A 91 47.49 45.27 1.66
C GLU A 91 48.81 46.03 1.90
N VAL A 92 49.87 45.72 1.15
CA VAL A 92 51.12 46.50 1.18
C VAL A 92 50.87 47.93 0.72
N ALA A 93 50.08 48.14 -0.34
CA ALA A 93 49.72 49.46 -0.83
C ALA A 93 48.89 50.24 0.21
N ASN A 94 47.89 49.60 0.81
CA ASN A 94 47.07 50.17 1.89
C ASN A 94 47.93 50.52 3.12
N TRP A 95 48.86 49.65 3.50
CA TRP A 95 49.81 49.91 4.58
C TRP A 95 50.72 51.10 4.27
N LYS A 96 51.25 51.21 3.04
CA LYS A 96 52.05 52.37 2.61
C LYS A 96 51.23 53.65 2.67
N LEU A 97 49.99 53.63 2.18
CA LEU A 97 49.08 54.77 2.22
C LEU A 97 48.80 55.22 3.66
N ALA A 98 48.43 54.27 4.54
CA ALA A 98 48.18 54.55 5.96
C ALA A 98 49.43 55.09 6.67
N SER A 99 50.60 54.51 6.39
CA SER A 99 51.88 54.97 6.95
C SER A 99 52.24 56.39 6.49
N LEU A 100 51.91 56.75 5.25
CA LEU A 100 52.07 58.12 4.74
C LEU A 100 51.10 59.10 5.41
N GLN A 101 49.81 58.74 5.55
CA GLN A 101 48.80 59.56 6.24
C GLN A 101 49.13 59.76 7.73
N GLU A 102 49.69 58.74 8.38
CA GLU A 102 50.11 58.82 9.78
C GLU A 102 51.48 59.45 9.99
N SER A 103 52.20 59.73 8.90
CA SER A 103 53.51 60.37 8.96
C SER A 103 53.42 61.76 9.59
N ARG A 104 54.45 62.11 10.37
CA ARG A 104 54.54 63.42 11.03
C ARG A 104 54.36 64.57 10.06
N TRP A 105 54.89 64.45 8.84
CA TRP A 105 54.81 65.48 7.81
C TRP A 105 53.39 65.69 7.27
N SER A 106 52.62 64.61 7.06
CA SER A 106 51.20 64.72 6.66
C SER A 106 50.38 65.41 7.75
N LYS A 107 50.51 64.96 9.01
CA LYS A 107 49.79 65.54 10.15
C LYS A 107 50.23 66.98 10.47
N LEU A 108 51.50 67.31 10.23
CA LEU A 108 52.02 68.68 10.37
C LEU A 108 51.44 69.59 9.28
N GLY A 109 51.29 69.09 8.05
CA GLY A 109 50.62 69.81 6.96
C GLY A 109 49.18 70.19 7.30
N ASP A 110 48.40 69.23 7.80
CA ASP A 110 47.03 69.48 8.28
C ASP A 110 46.99 70.46 9.47
N ALA A 111 47.93 70.33 10.41
CA ALA A 111 48.02 71.21 11.58
C ALA A 111 48.44 72.64 11.21
N ILE A 112 49.33 72.84 10.23
CA ILE A 112 49.71 74.16 9.71
C ILE A 112 48.50 74.84 9.05
N HIS A 113 47.69 74.08 8.30
CA HIS A 113 46.45 74.60 7.72
C HIS A 113 45.41 75.02 8.78
N SER A 114 45.43 74.43 9.98
CA SER A 114 44.51 74.78 11.08
C SER A 114 44.78 76.15 11.75
N LYS A 115 45.87 76.86 11.40
CA LYS A 115 46.28 78.19 11.91
C LYS A 115 46.32 78.34 13.45
N ASN A 116 46.36 77.25 14.22
CA ASN A 116 46.44 77.28 15.68
C ASN A 116 47.84 76.85 16.16
N PRO A 117 48.65 77.75 16.75
CA PRO A 117 50.01 77.43 17.20
C PRO A 117 50.07 76.26 18.20
N GLY A 118 49.04 76.13 19.05
CA GLY A 118 48.97 75.08 20.06
C GLY A 118 48.63 73.70 19.52
N SER A 119 48.05 73.59 18.31
CA SER A 119 47.80 72.30 17.66
C SER A 119 49.09 71.72 17.08
N VAL A 120 49.93 72.56 16.46
CA VAL A 120 51.24 72.20 15.87
C VAL A 120 52.21 71.66 16.93
N ALA A 121 52.31 72.34 18.08
CA ALA A 121 53.17 71.89 19.18
C ALA A 121 52.74 70.53 19.77
N ARG A 122 51.43 70.25 19.79
CA ARG A 122 50.88 68.95 20.23
C ARG A 122 51.14 67.84 19.21
N THR A 123 51.03 68.13 17.91
CA THR A 123 51.30 67.14 16.84
C THR A 123 52.78 66.72 16.81
N LEU A 124 53.70 67.64 17.11
CA LEU A 124 55.14 67.35 17.19
C LEU A 124 55.50 66.41 18.36
N LYS A 125 54.77 66.50 19.48
CA LYS A 125 55.00 65.69 20.69
C LYS A 125 54.25 64.36 20.70
N ALA A 126 53.29 64.15 19.79
CA ALA A 126 52.50 62.92 19.78
C ALA A 126 53.34 61.70 19.32
N PRO A 127 53.24 60.55 20.01
CA PRO A 127 53.87 59.31 19.57
C PRO A 127 53.19 58.79 18.30
N ILE A 128 53.97 58.45 17.28
CA ILE A 128 53.46 57.81 16.06
C ILE A 128 53.39 56.31 16.31
N ARG A 129 52.18 55.73 16.27
CA ARG A 129 52.00 54.28 16.20
C ARG A 129 52.02 53.89 14.73
N LYS A 130 53.05 53.17 14.28
CA LYS A 130 53.07 52.62 12.91
C LYS A 130 52.40 51.26 12.90
N ARG A 131 51.48 51.04 11.97
CA ARG A 131 50.96 49.70 11.68
C ARG A 131 52.12 48.78 11.23
N PRO A 132 52.24 47.54 11.74
CA PRO A 132 53.26 46.61 11.29
C PRO A 132 53.09 46.30 9.80
N ALA A 133 54.20 46.10 9.09
CA ALA A 133 54.16 45.78 7.66
C ALA A 133 53.54 44.39 7.45
N PRO A 134 52.60 44.25 6.50
CA PRO A 134 52.01 42.95 6.18
C PRO A 134 53.09 42.00 5.65
N LYS A 135 53.09 40.76 6.13
CA LYS A 135 54.04 39.74 5.67
C LYS A 135 53.40 38.88 4.60
N ARG A 136 54.18 38.50 3.60
CA ARG A 136 53.70 37.60 2.52
C ARG A 136 53.22 36.24 3.05
N SER A 137 53.77 35.79 4.18
CA SER A 137 53.36 34.56 4.88
C SER A 137 51.89 34.55 5.31
N ASP A 138 51.29 35.73 5.45
CA ASP A 138 49.94 35.89 6.00
C ASP A 138 48.86 35.72 4.91
N PHE A 139 49.27 35.67 3.63
CA PHE A 139 48.39 35.55 2.48
C PHE A 139 48.65 34.24 1.74
N LYS A 140 48.14 33.14 2.28
CA LYS A 140 48.27 31.82 1.67
C LYS A 140 47.24 31.64 0.54
N PRO A 141 47.58 30.92 -0.54
CA PRO A 141 46.61 30.57 -1.57
C PRO A 141 45.54 29.65 -0.99
N GLU A 142 44.31 30.15 -0.94
CA GLU A 142 43.14 29.38 -0.56
C GLU A 142 42.42 28.95 -1.84
N ILE A 143 42.36 27.64 -2.07
CA ILE A 143 41.48 27.07 -3.09
C ILE A 143 40.10 27.02 -2.45
N PRO A 144 39.06 27.62 -3.05
CA PRO A 144 37.70 27.47 -2.54
C PRO A 144 37.41 25.97 -2.42
N ALA A 145 37.12 25.51 -1.20
CA ALA A 145 36.57 24.19 -1.04
C ALA A 145 35.26 24.18 -1.84
N VAL A 146 35.20 23.42 -2.92
CA VAL A 146 33.91 22.96 -3.41
C VAL A 146 33.27 22.34 -2.18
N PRO A 147 32.07 22.79 -1.73
CA PRO A 147 31.41 22.08 -0.67
C PRO A 147 31.35 20.64 -1.16
N GLU A 148 32.12 19.77 -0.50
CA GLU A 148 31.83 18.37 -0.56
C GLU A 148 30.35 18.35 -0.20
N VAL A 149 29.53 17.93 -1.15
CA VAL A 149 28.34 17.20 -0.76
C VAL A 149 28.94 16.07 0.05
N LYS A 150 29.11 16.30 1.36
CA LYS A 150 29.29 15.22 2.30
C LYS A 150 28.13 14.34 1.93
N ALA A 151 28.44 13.22 1.27
CA ALA A 151 27.61 12.06 1.38
C ALA A 151 27.34 12.00 2.88
N ALA A 152 26.11 12.35 3.27
CA ALA A 152 25.69 12.31 4.65
C ALA A 152 26.27 11.00 5.18
N PRO A 153 27.02 11.01 6.31
CA PRO A 153 27.71 9.82 6.80
C PRO A 153 26.73 8.70 6.64
N ALA A 154 27.03 7.74 5.75
CA ALA A 154 26.03 6.87 5.14
C ALA A 154 25.05 6.53 6.24
N ALA A 155 23.85 7.13 6.16
CA ALA A 155 22.82 6.90 7.16
C ALA A 155 22.84 5.39 7.34
N PRO A 156 23.08 4.89 8.57
CA PRO A 156 23.46 3.49 8.80
C PRO A 156 22.63 2.67 7.86
N GLU A 157 23.26 2.02 6.84
CA GLU A 157 22.61 1.59 5.58
C GLU A 157 21.15 1.45 5.86
N PRO A 158 20.29 2.37 5.40
CA PRO A 158 18.90 2.42 5.85
C PRO A 158 18.44 1.00 5.74
N LYS A 159 18.21 0.38 6.90
CA LYS A 159 17.95 -1.05 6.95
C LYS A 159 16.79 -1.16 6.01
N ALA A 160 17.01 -1.74 4.82
CA ALA A 160 15.95 -1.98 3.87
C ALA A 160 14.83 -2.49 4.74
N PRO A 161 13.63 -1.83 4.75
CA PRO A 161 12.59 -2.16 5.70
C PRO A 161 12.59 -3.66 5.76
N GLN A 162 12.94 -4.21 6.94
CA GLN A 162 13.06 -5.65 7.10
C GLN A 162 11.79 -6.15 6.42
N VAL A 163 11.93 -6.98 5.36
CA VAL A 163 10.78 -7.67 4.74
C VAL A 163 9.86 -7.98 5.90
N SER A 164 8.72 -7.28 6.01
CA SER A 164 8.05 -7.20 7.32
C SER A 164 7.85 -8.61 7.77
N ALA A 165 8.25 -8.86 9.03
CA ALA A 165 8.06 -10.06 9.82
C ALA A 165 7.73 -11.33 9.02
N PRO A 166 8.54 -12.41 9.11
CA PRO A 166 8.04 -13.71 8.67
C PRO A 166 6.65 -13.84 9.26
N LEU A 167 5.70 -14.17 8.38
CA LEU A 167 4.44 -14.81 8.66
C LEU A 167 4.21 -15.00 10.17
N ALA A 168 3.17 -14.43 10.76
CA ALA A 168 3.10 -14.45 12.23
C ALA A 168 2.93 -15.89 12.77
N GLU A 169 3.81 -16.31 13.70
CA GLU A 169 3.64 -17.57 14.48
C GLU A 169 2.26 -17.62 15.14
N SER A 170 1.77 -16.46 15.62
CA SER A 170 0.44 -16.28 16.20
C SER A 170 -0.14 -14.91 15.85
N PHE A 171 -1.47 -14.85 15.68
CA PHE A 171 -2.19 -13.61 15.40
C PHE A 171 -2.78 -13.03 16.67
N VAL A 172 -2.07 -12.08 17.26
CA VAL A 172 -2.60 -11.27 18.36
C VAL A 172 -3.39 -10.09 17.79
N VAL A 173 -4.51 -9.75 18.42
CA VAL A 173 -5.27 -8.53 18.06
C VAL A 173 -4.33 -7.31 18.06
N PRO A 174 -4.05 -6.70 16.90
CA PRO A 174 -2.99 -5.70 16.78
C PRO A 174 -3.30 -4.41 17.56
N LYS A 175 -2.24 -3.65 17.83
CA LYS A 175 -2.39 -2.25 18.24
C LYS A 175 -2.47 -1.39 16.98
N GLY A 176 -3.17 -0.27 17.06
CA GLY A 176 -3.30 0.64 15.92
C GLY A 176 -4.06 1.91 16.27
N PRO A 177 -4.03 2.89 15.36
CA PRO A 177 -4.81 4.11 15.51
C PRO A 177 -6.30 3.81 15.46
N THR A 178 -7.09 4.66 16.12
CA THR A 178 -8.55 4.62 16.08
C THR A 178 -9.09 5.52 14.96
N ALA A 179 -10.16 5.12 14.30
CA ALA A 179 -10.83 5.90 13.26
C ALA A 179 -11.42 7.22 13.79
N ARG A 180 -11.94 7.23 15.03
CA ARG A 180 -12.55 8.40 15.70
C ARG A 180 -11.87 8.66 17.04
N PRO A 181 -10.67 9.27 17.06
CA PRO A 181 -9.85 9.40 18.27
C PRO A 181 -10.47 10.28 19.36
N TYR A 182 -11.40 11.17 19.00
CA TYR A 182 -12.07 12.07 19.95
C TYR A 182 -13.32 11.47 20.58
N MET A 183 -13.76 10.29 20.14
CA MET A 183 -14.93 9.62 20.69
C MET A 183 -14.50 8.57 21.72
N THR A 184 -15.21 8.54 22.84
CA THR A 184 -15.03 7.55 23.91
C THR A 184 -16.32 6.77 24.10
N VAL A 185 -16.23 5.44 24.10
CA VAL A 185 -17.37 4.55 24.26
C VAL A 185 -17.11 3.58 25.40
N ALA A 186 -18.03 3.53 26.36
CA ALA A 186 -18.06 2.49 27.38
C ALA A 186 -18.81 1.28 26.82
N ALA A 187 -18.23 0.09 26.93
CA ALA A 187 -18.77 -1.10 26.30
C ALA A 187 -18.89 -2.31 27.24
N ILE A 188 -20.02 -2.99 27.13
CA ILE A 188 -20.25 -4.33 27.70
C ILE A 188 -20.47 -5.27 26.51
N VAL A 189 -19.40 -5.91 26.05
CA VAL A 189 -19.38 -6.66 24.78
C VAL A 189 -18.48 -7.88 24.89
N ASP A 190 -18.76 -8.92 24.10
CA ASP A 190 -17.93 -10.12 24.09
C ASP A 190 -16.52 -9.83 23.58
N ARG A 191 -15.56 -10.69 23.93
CA ARG A 191 -14.15 -10.45 23.60
C ARG A 191 -13.92 -10.31 22.08
N GLN A 192 -14.69 -11.05 21.29
CA GLN A 192 -14.66 -10.96 19.83
C GLN A 192 -15.13 -9.57 19.37
N THR A 193 -16.29 -9.11 19.84
CA THR A 193 -16.85 -7.79 19.51
C THR A 193 -15.95 -6.66 20.00
N GLU A 194 -15.35 -6.77 21.19
CA GLU A 194 -14.34 -5.83 21.69
C GLU A 194 -13.16 -5.69 20.70
N ALA A 195 -12.65 -6.83 20.20
CA ALA A 195 -11.56 -6.83 19.24
C ALA A 195 -11.93 -6.16 17.91
N LEU A 196 -13.22 -6.19 17.51
CA LEU A 196 -13.69 -5.50 16.30
C LEU A 196 -13.83 -3.99 16.51
N LEU A 197 -14.38 -3.57 17.65
CA LEU A 197 -14.76 -2.16 17.91
C LEU A 197 -13.60 -1.30 18.42
N ARG A 198 -12.53 -1.90 18.96
CA ARG A 198 -11.42 -1.14 19.58
C ARG A 198 -10.68 -0.17 18.64
N TYR A 199 -10.85 -0.30 17.33
CA TYR A 199 -10.23 0.59 16.34
C TYR A 199 -11.16 1.70 15.86
N GLU A 200 -12.42 1.71 16.32
CA GLU A 200 -13.38 2.70 15.86
C GLU A 200 -13.30 3.98 16.70
N TRP A 201 -12.91 3.85 17.98
CA TRP A 201 -12.91 4.90 18.99
C TRP A 201 -12.12 4.47 20.23
N ARG A 202 -11.97 5.37 21.22
CA ARG A 202 -11.44 4.99 22.54
C ARG A 202 -12.46 4.10 23.26
N LEU A 203 -12.19 2.80 23.28
CA LEU A 203 -13.06 1.79 23.89
C LEU A 203 -12.70 1.56 25.37
N VAL A 204 -13.70 1.61 26.25
CA VAL A 204 -13.55 1.35 27.69
C VAL A 204 -14.38 0.13 28.06
N THR A 205 -13.71 -0.98 28.39
CA THR A 205 -14.35 -2.27 28.79
C THR A 205 -14.04 -2.69 30.23
N ASN A 206 -13.04 -2.08 30.87
CA ASN A 206 -12.63 -2.46 32.22
C ASN A 206 -13.50 -1.81 33.32
N PHE A 207 -14.79 -2.15 33.35
CA PHE A 207 -15.72 -1.74 34.41
C PHE A 207 -16.80 -2.80 34.64
N GLY A 208 -17.37 -2.79 35.85
CA GLY A 208 -18.32 -3.76 36.38
C GLY A 208 -19.43 -3.08 37.21
N PRO A 209 -20.40 -3.87 37.72
CA PRO A 209 -21.46 -3.37 38.61
C PRO A 209 -20.95 -2.64 39.85
N ASP A 210 -19.72 -2.94 40.27
CA ASP A 210 -19.05 -2.42 41.46
C ASP A 210 -18.36 -1.06 41.26
N ASN A 211 -18.06 -0.66 40.02
CA ASN A 211 -17.24 0.52 39.76
C ASN A 211 -17.67 1.40 38.57
N TRP A 212 -18.84 1.15 37.99
CA TRP A 212 -19.31 1.88 36.81
C TRP A 212 -19.52 3.38 37.07
N GLU A 213 -19.89 3.79 38.29
CA GLU A 213 -20.05 5.22 38.64
C GLU A 213 -18.74 5.98 38.49
N ALA A 214 -17.65 5.45 39.07
CA ALA A 214 -16.32 6.01 38.94
C ALA A 214 -15.85 6.02 37.48
N MET A 215 -16.19 4.99 36.70
CA MET A 215 -15.89 4.94 35.27
C MET A 215 -16.58 6.07 34.50
N LEU A 216 -17.87 6.32 34.74
CA LEU A 216 -18.60 7.41 34.06
C LEU A 216 -17.98 8.78 34.36
N ASP A 217 -17.59 9.02 35.61
CA ASP A 217 -17.04 10.30 36.04
C ASP A 217 -15.61 10.53 35.50
N GLN A 218 -14.79 9.48 35.46
CA GLN A 218 -13.40 9.55 34.98
C GLN A 218 -13.30 9.55 33.45
N GLN A 219 -14.04 8.67 32.77
CA GLN A 219 -13.88 8.43 31.34
C GLN A 219 -14.81 9.30 30.49
N ARG A 220 -15.92 9.78 31.06
CA ARG A 220 -16.92 10.62 30.39
C ARG A 220 -17.29 10.11 28.99
N PRO A 221 -17.82 8.88 28.89
CA PRO A 221 -18.14 8.28 27.59
C PRO A 221 -19.24 9.09 26.88
N HIS A 222 -19.20 9.10 25.55
CA HIS A 222 -20.25 9.68 24.70
C HIS A 222 -21.39 8.69 24.46
N VAL A 223 -21.03 7.40 24.41
CA VAL A 223 -21.95 6.29 24.17
C VAL A 223 -21.68 5.17 25.19
N LEU A 224 -22.74 4.59 25.72
CA LEU A 224 -22.75 3.27 26.35
C LEU A 224 -23.26 2.26 25.31
N PHE A 225 -22.41 1.32 24.90
CA PHE A 225 -22.73 0.28 23.92
C PHE A 225 -22.74 -1.09 24.60
N VAL A 226 -23.89 -1.76 24.59
CA VAL A 226 -24.06 -3.04 25.29
C VAL A 226 -24.52 -4.10 24.30
N GLU A 227 -23.77 -5.18 24.19
CA GLU A 227 -24.14 -6.37 23.43
C GLU A 227 -24.98 -7.32 24.30
N SER A 228 -25.84 -8.13 23.67
CA SER A 228 -26.50 -9.28 24.30
C SER A 228 -25.52 -10.42 24.62
N VAL A 229 -24.55 -10.15 25.50
CA VAL A 229 -23.50 -11.08 25.93
C VAL A 229 -24.10 -12.34 26.56
N ARG A 230 -23.52 -13.50 26.24
CA ARG A 230 -23.93 -14.81 26.76
C ARG A 230 -22.80 -15.43 27.60
N PRO A 231 -23.13 -16.31 28.58
CA PRO A 231 -22.11 -17.10 29.26
C PRO A 231 -21.30 -17.93 28.25
N GLY A 232 -19.97 -17.92 28.38
CA GLY A 232 -19.11 -18.66 27.48
C GLY A 232 -17.62 -18.35 27.67
N PRO A 233 -16.74 -19.10 26.98
CA PRO A 233 -15.29 -18.98 27.17
C PRO A 233 -14.72 -17.61 26.77
N ARG A 234 -15.43 -16.84 25.94
CA ARG A 234 -15.00 -15.52 25.43
C ARG A 234 -15.88 -14.37 25.93
N GLN A 235 -16.55 -14.57 27.06
CA GLN A 235 -17.47 -13.58 27.64
C GLN A 235 -16.79 -12.24 27.97
N GLY A 236 -17.48 -11.15 27.62
CA GLY A 236 -17.04 -9.78 27.85
C GLY A 236 -16.86 -9.37 29.31
N ASN A 237 -16.03 -8.35 29.56
CA ASN A 237 -15.91 -7.67 30.86
C ASN A 237 -15.63 -8.61 32.07
N GLY A 238 -15.10 -9.81 31.81
CA GLY A 238 -14.88 -10.86 32.81
C GLY A 238 -16.17 -11.54 33.32
N GLY A 239 -17.29 -11.45 32.59
CA GLY A 239 -18.58 -12.00 33.00
C GLY A 239 -19.32 -11.21 34.08
N ARG A 240 -18.76 -10.07 34.52
CA ARG A 240 -19.30 -9.28 35.64
C ARG A 240 -20.70 -8.72 35.43
N TRP A 241 -21.18 -8.68 34.18
CA TRP A 241 -22.49 -8.12 33.82
C TRP A 241 -23.56 -9.17 33.51
N LEU A 242 -23.23 -10.47 33.55
CA LEU A 242 -24.15 -11.53 33.10
C LEU A 242 -25.47 -11.55 33.87
N GLU A 243 -25.44 -11.50 35.21
CA GLU A 243 -26.65 -11.46 36.04
C GLU A 243 -27.49 -10.20 35.75
N ALA A 244 -26.84 -9.05 35.56
CA ALA A 244 -27.51 -7.80 35.24
C ALA A 244 -28.15 -7.82 33.84
N LEU A 245 -27.51 -8.46 32.86
CA LEU A 245 -28.05 -8.64 31.50
C LEU A 245 -29.21 -9.65 31.46
N ALA A 246 -29.22 -10.63 32.37
CA ALA A 246 -30.34 -11.55 32.56
C ALA A 246 -31.53 -10.90 33.30
N GLY A 247 -31.39 -9.66 33.79
CA GLY A 247 -32.41 -8.96 34.56
C GLY A 247 -32.51 -9.38 36.02
N GLU A 248 -31.51 -10.13 36.53
CA GLU A 248 -31.48 -10.62 37.91
C GLU A 248 -31.06 -9.53 38.91
N THR A 249 -30.39 -8.49 38.43
CA THR A 249 -29.95 -7.34 39.24
C THR A 249 -30.34 -6.01 38.62
N ARG A 250 -30.39 -4.95 39.44
CA ARG A 250 -30.73 -3.59 39.00
C ARG A 250 -29.54 -2.82 38.44
N ALA A 251 -28.33 -3.39 38.47
CA ALA A 251 -27.08 -2.70 38.15
C ALA A 251 -27.06 -2.11 36.74
N LEU A 252 -27.54 -2.87 35.74
CA LEU A 252 -27.60 -2.40 34.35
C LEU A 252 -28.56 -1.22 34.18
N ARG A 253 -29.74 -1.34 34.79
CA ARG A 253 -30.75 -0.27 34.78
C ARG A 253 -30.25 1.00 35.45
N ASP A 254 -29.57 0.87 36.59
CA ASP A 254 -29.04 2.00 37.35
C ASP A 254 -27.89 2.69 36.57
N LEU A 255 -27.03 1.92 35.89
CA LEU A 255 -26.02 2.42 34.94
C LEU A 255 -26.66 3.21 33.79
N VAL A 256 -27.69 2.64 33.14
CA VAL A 256 -28.37 3.29 32.00
C VAL A 256 -29.06 4.58 32.43
N ALA A 257 -29.75 4.59 33.57
CA ALA A 257 -30.36 5.79 34.12
C ALA A 257 -29.32 6.88 34.46
N ALA A 258 -28.14 6.49 34.95
CA ALA A 258 -27.04 7.42 35.21
C ALA A 258 -26.40 7.97 33.94
N CYS A 259 -26.35 7.18 32.86
CA CYS A 259 -25.95 7.62 31.52
C CYS A 259 -26.89 8.72 31.00
N HIS A 260 -28.21 8.49 31.07
CA HIS A 260 -29.21 9.47 30.64
C HIS A 260 -29.09 10.80 31.39
N LYS A 261 -28.89 10.78 32.72
CA LYS A 261 -28.67 12.00 33.52
C LYS A 261 -27.44 12.80 33.09
N ARG A 262 -26.44 12.15 32.51
CA ARG A 262 -25.17 12.76 32.04
C ARG A 262 -25.18 13.09 30.54
N GLY A 263 -26.28 12.82 29.83
CA GLY A 263 -26.37 13.02 28.37
C GLY A 263 -25.60 11.98 27.55
N VAL A 264 -25.23 10.83 28.14
CA VAL A 264 -24.56 9.73 27.44
C VAL A 264 -25.62 8.93 26.67
N LYS A 265 -25.40 8.71 25.38
CA LYS A 265 -26.29 7.92 24.52
C LYS A 265 -26.19 6.44 24.83
N THR A 266 -27.32 5.74 24.91
CA THR A 266 -27.34 4.31 25.27
C THR A 266 -27.85 3.44 24.13
N VAL A 267 -27.03 2.45 23.76
CA VAL A 267 -27.30 1.52 22.65
C VAL A 267 -27.21 0.09 23.15
N PHE A 268 -28.24 -0.71 22.85
CA PHE A 268 -28.22 -2.16 23.03
C PHE A 268 -28.15 -2.86 21.67
N TRP A 269 -27.15 -3.70 21.44
CA TRP A 269 -26.99 -4.49 20.22
C TRP A 269 -27.28 -5.97 20.49
N HIS A 270 -28.35 -6.46 19.89
CA HIS A 270 -28.72 -7.88 19.96
C HIS A 270 -27.98 -8.68 18.88
N SER A 271 -26.85 -9.28 19.26
CA SER A 271 -25.96 -10.01 18.37
C SER A 271 -26.44 -11.43 18.05
N GLY A 272 -27.33 -12.02 18.85
CA GLY A 272 -27.91 -13.34 18.58
C GLY A 272 -28.78 -13.89 19.70
N GLY A 273 -29.46 -15.00 19.43
CA GLY A 273 -30.36 -15.66 20.39
C GLY A 273 -31.83 -15.21 20.28
N ALA A 274 -32.62 -15.57 21.28
CA ALA A 274 -34.06 -15.28 21.33
C ALA A 274 -34.32 -13.89 21.94
N VAL A 275 -35.18 -13.08 21.30
CA VAL A 275 -35.54 -11.73 21.75
C VAL A 275 -36.08 -11.72 23.17
N SER A 276 -36.90 -12.70 23.55
CA SER A 276 -37.48 -12.81 24.89
C SER A 276 -36.42 -12.87 26.00
N ARG A 277 -35.26 -13.46 25.72
CA ARG A 277 -34.16 -13.57 26.69
C ARG A 277 -33.40 -12.25 26.86
N ALA A 278 -33.26 -11.48 25.78
CA ALA A 278 -32.55 -10.21 25.79
C ALA A 278 -33.44 -9.00 26.17
N PHE A 279 -34.77 -9.17 26.13
CA PHE A 279 -35.75 -8.11 26.37
C PHE A 279 -35.55 -7.38 27.72
N PRO A 280 -35.32 -8.07 28.87
CA PRO A 280 -35.16 -7.40 30.16
C PRO A 280 -33.99 -6.41 30.20
N ALA A 281 -32.92 -6.66 29.43
CA ALA A 281 -31.82 -5.72 29.29
C ALA A 281 -32.14 -4.61 28.29
N ALA A 282 -32.65 -4.99 27.10
CA ALA A 282 -32.85 -4.08 25.98
C ALA A 282 -33.87 -2.96 26.26
N GLU A 283 -34.91 -3.24 27.05
CA GLU A 283 -36.00 -2.27 27.32
C GLU A 283 -35.54 -1.00 28.04
N HIS A 284 -34.35 -1.00 28.66
CA HIS A 284 -33.80 0.15 29.35
C HIS A 284 -33.10 1.15 28.41
N PHE A 285 -32.75 0.74 27.18
CA PHE A 285 -31.89 1.52 26.29
C PHE A 285 -32.66 2.49 25.40
N GLU A 286 -32.01 3.59 25.01
CA GLU A 286 -32.61 4.58 24.11
C GLU A 286 -32.77 4.01 22.70
N TYR A 287 -31.76 3.28 22.23
CA TYR A 287 -31.73 2.65 20.91
C TYR A 287 -31.41 1.16 21.01
N VAL A 288 -32.09 0.36 20.18
CA VAL A 288 -31.82 -1.07 20.04
C VAL A 288 -31.36 -1.36 18.60
N LEU A 289 -30.29 -2.12 18.45
CA LEU A 289 -29.75 -2.53 17.17
C LEU A 289 -29.89 -4.04 17.02
N ALA A 290 -30.30 -4.49 15.84
CA ALA A 290 -30.38 -5.91 15.50
C ALA A 290 -29.49 -6.24 14.30
N THR A 291 -29.09 -7.49 14.16
CA THR A 291 -28.18 -7.94 13.08
C THR A 291 -28.85 -8.02 11.71
N THR A 292 -30.18 -8.09 11.66
CA THR A 292 -30.96 -8.15 10.42
C THR A 292 -32.25 -7.35 10.53
N GLU A 293 -32.78 -6.91 9.39
CA GLU A 293 -34.06 -6.20 9.34
C GLU A 293 -35.23 -7.05 9.83
N ALA A 294 -35.22 -8.37 9.57
CA ALA A 294 -36.23 -9.28 10.11
C ALA A 294 -36.24 -9.26 11.66
N ARG A 295 -35.05 -9.29 12.27
CA ARG A 295 -34.91 -9.20 13.73
C ARG A 295 -35.25 -7.80 14.25
N ALA A 296 -34.91 -6.74 13.51
CA ALA A 296 -35.29 -5.38 13.87
C ALA A 296 -36.83 -5.22 13.94
N ARG A 297 -37.59 -5.81 13.01
CA ARG A 297 -39.06 -5.79 13.04
C ARG A 297 -39.64 -6.48 14.28
N GLU A 298 -39.06 -7.61 14.67
CA GLU A 298 -39.44 -8.31 15.90
C GLU A 298 -39.21 -7.43 17.13
N TRP A 299 -38.06 -6.73 17.19
CA TRP A 299 -37.76 -5.78 18.26
C TRP A 299 -38.69 -4.57 18.28
N ARG A 300 -39.02 -3.97 17.12
CA ARG A 300 -40.01 -2.88 17.04
C ARG A 300 -41.36 -3.31 17.57
N SER A 301 -41.77 -4.54 17.26
CA SER A 301 -42.96 -5.14 17.85
C SER A 301 -42.78 -5.24 19.36
N ALA A 302 -41.77 -5.95 19.86
CA ALA A 302 -41.60 -6.19 21.30
C ALA A 302 -41.54 -4.90 22.13
N LEU A 303 -40.77 -3.89 21.69
CA LEU A 303 -40.51 -2.64 22.43
C LEU A 303 -41.57 -1.55 22.21
N ARG A 304 -42.41 -1.68 21.18
CA ARG A 304 -43.46 -0.70 20.81
C ARG A 304 -42.91 0.70 20.50
N HIS A 305 -41.72 0.79 19.89
CA HIS A 305 -41.15 2.06 19.41
C HIS A 305 -40.26 1.85 18.17
N ASP A 306 -40.00 2.93 17.43
CA ASP A 306 -39.25 2.89 16.16
C ASP A 306 -37.75 3.17 16.29
N ARG A 307 -37.22 3.42 17.50
CA ARG A 307 -35.77 3.56 17.76
C ARG A 307 -35.03 2.20 17.71
N VAL A 308 -35.28 1.46 16.64
CA VAL A 308 -34.67 0.15 16.37
C VAL A 308 -34.01 0.15 15.00
N GLY A 309 -32.69 0.01 14.98
CA GLY A 309 -31.86 0.01 13.78
C GLY A 309 -31.28 -1.37 13.43
N VAL A 310 -30.56 -1.41 12.32
CA VAL A 310 -29.81 -2.61 11.88
C VAL A 310 -28.32 -2.31 11.95
N LEU A 311 -27.59 -3.15 12.69
CA LEU A 311 -26.13 -3.22 12.66
C LEU A 311 -25.75 -4.66 12.37
N PRO A 312 -25.47 -5.02 11.09
CA PRO A 312 -25.14 -6.39 10.73
C PRO A 312 -23.78 -6.81 11.32
N HIS A 313 -23.52 -8.11 11.34
CA HIS A 313 -22.16 -8.58 11.58
C HIS A 313 -21.22 -8.02 10.51
N ALA A 314 -20.05 -7.60 10.95
CA ALA A 314 -19.08 -6.92 10.10
C ALA A 314 -17.67 -7.40 10.43
N ILE A 315 -16.76 -7.14 9.51
CA ILE A 315 -15.38 -7.56 9.61
C ILE A 315 -14.53 -6.36 10.01
N GLN A 316 -13.64 -6.53 10.98
CA GLN A 316 -12.60 -5.55 11.27
C GLN A 316 -11.33 -5.93 10.49
N PRO A 317 -10.95 -5.19 9.43
CA PRO A 317 -9.80 -5.54 8.59
C PRO A 317 -8.47 -5.61 9.35
N ARG A 318 -8.32 -4.89 10.47
CA ARG A 318 -7.13 -5.02 11.32
C ARG A 318 -7.00 -6.39 11.97
N VAL A 319 -8.11 -7.07 12.22
CA VAL A 319 -8.15 -8.38 12.91
C VAL A 319 -8.21 -9.51 11.89
N HIS A 320 -9.13 -9.40 10.94
CA HIS A 320 -9.37 -10.39 9.90
C HIS A 320 -8.88 -9.84 8.56
N ASN A 321 -7.76 -10.37 8.09
CA ASN A 321 -7.09 -9.94 6.87
C ASN A 321 -6.35 -11.11 6.22
N PRO A 322 -6.08 -11.03 4.91
CA PRO A 322 -5.46 -12.11 4.15
C PRO A 322 -3.95 -12.27 4.39
N ILE A 323 -3.40 -11.64 5.45
CA ILE A 323 -1.99 -11.82 5.81
C ILE A 323 -1.81 -13.27 6.26
N PRO A 324 -0.93 -14.05 5.59
CA PRO A 324 -0.75 -15.46 5.87
C PRO A 324 -0.04 -15.72 7.21
N ALA A 325 -0.35 -16.86 7.83
CA ALA A 325 0.27 -17.36 9.05
C ALA A 325 1.63 -18.03 8.80
N GLU A 326 2.46 -18.18 9.85
CA GLU A 326 3.74 -18.89 9.72
C GLU A 326 3.57 -20.31 9.20
N GLY A 327 4.46 -20.70 8.28
CA GLY A 327 4.35 -21.94 7.53
C GLY A 327 3.36 -21.88 6.35
N GLY A 328 2.60 -20.80 6.20
CA GLY A 328 1.56 -20.68 5.18
C GLY A 328 0.29 -21.46 5.55
N ARG A 329 -0.45 -21.93 4.54
CA ARG A 329 -1.60 -22.81 4.76
C ARG A 329 -1.12 -24.26 4.90
N THR A 330 -1.69 -24.99 5.84
CA THR A 330 -1.62 -26.45 5.88
C THR A 330 -2.41 -27.04 4.71
N GLY A 331 -2.10 -28.28 4.31
CA GLY A 331 -2.92 -29.01 3.33
C GLY A 331 -4.24 -29.56 3.90
N GLU A 332 -4.62 -29.14 5.11
CA GLU A 332 -5.73 -29.74 5.86
C GLU A 332 -7.07 -29.11 5.51
N ILE A 333 -8.11 -29.94 5.63
CA ILE A 333 -9.52 -29.55 5.53
C ILE A 333 -10.13 -29.61 6.92
N VAL A 334 -10.81 -28.54 7.33
CA VAL A 334 -11.51 -28.45 8.62
C VAL A 334 -12.99 -28.12 8.42
N THR A 335 -13.82 -28.38 9.42
CA THR A 335 -15.27 -28.16 9.36
C THR A 335 -15.75 -27.04 10.27
N LEU A 336 -16.78 -26.32 9.82
CA LEU A 336 -17.51 -25.30 10.57
C LEU A 336 -18.99 -25.66 10.60
N GLY A 337 -19.59 -25.78 11.78
CA GLY A 337 -20.95 -26.31 11.96
C GLY A 337 -21.04 -27.83 11.71
N THR A 338 -22.25 -28.32 11.52
CA THR A 338 -22.53 -29.74 11.35
C THR A 338 -22.26 -30.19 9.91
N VAL A 339 -21.25 -31.05 9.73
CA VAL A 339 -20.86 -31.59 8.42
C VAL A 339 -20.82 -33.12 8.48
N THR A 340 -21.47 -33.77 7.51
CA THR A 340 -21.45 -35.24 7.37
C THR A 340 -20.09 -35.71 6.86
N PRO A 341 -19.35 -36.57 7.59
CA PRO A 341 -18.07 -37.09 7.11
C PRO A 341 -18.26 -38.16 6.01
N PRO A 342 -17.26 -38.38 5.13
CA PRO A 342 -17.29 -39.43 4.12
C PRO A 342 -17.12 -40.84 4.71
N SER A 343 -17.74 -41.84 4.08
CA SER A 343 -17.65 -43.24 4.49
C SER A 343 -16.22 -43.79 4.32
N GLY A 344 -15.56 -44.22 5.41
CA GLY A 344 -14.29 -44.97 5.32
C GLY A 344 -12.99 -44.18 5.43
N GLY A 345 -13.03 -42.86 5.67
CA GLY A 345 -11.85 -42.11 6.15
C GLY A 345 -11.61 -40.74 5.51
N ALA A 346 -11.93 -39.69 6.27
CA ALA A 346 -11.02 -38.67 6.78
C ALA A 346 -11.81 -37.97 7.90
N ALA A 347 -11.37 -38.07 9.15
CA ALA A 347 -12.02 -37.34 10.22
C ALA A 347 -11.63 -35.86 10.08
N TRP A 348 -12.44 -35.08 9.37
CA TRP A 348 -12.24 -33.63 9.33
C TRP A 348 -12.40 -33.09 10.75
N GLN A 349 -11.41 -32.33 11.18
CA GLN A 349 -11.44 -31.73 12.50
C GLN A 349 -12.31 -30.47 12.49
N PRO A 350 -13.08 -30.21 13.55
CA PRO A 350 -13.74 -28.92 13.71
C PRO A 350 -12.72 -27.79 13.77
N LEU A 351 -13.01 -26.67 13.09
CA LEU A 351 -12.28 -25.42 13.24
C LEU A 351 -12.30 -24.97 14.71
N ALA A 352 -11.17 -24.53 15.24
CA ALA A 352 -11.05 -24.08 16.63
C ALA A 352 -11.96 -22.87 16.93
N GLY A 353 -12.44 -22.74 18.18
CA GLY A 353 -13.28 -21.65 18.63
C GLY A 353 -14.79 -21.79 18.39
N GLN A 354 -15.26 -22.96 17.94
CA GLN A 354 -16.69 -23.27 17.82
C GLN A 354 -17.30 -23.75 19.15
N ASP A 355 -18.60 -23.53 19.34
CA ASP A 355 -19.36 -24.00 20.52
C ASP A 355 -18.68 -23.63 21.85
N ASP A 356 -18.52 -24.61 22.76
CA ASP A 356 -17.91 -24.47 24.08
C ASP A 356 -16.37 -24.56 24.05
N ASP A 357 -15.76 -24.51 22.86
CA ASP A 357 -14.32 -24.56 22.70
C ASP A 357 -13.63 -23.36 23.40
N THR A 358 -12.69 -23.70 24.29
CA THR A 358 -12.03 -22.75 25.19
C THR A 358 -10.81 -22.06 24.57
N THR A 359 -10.56 -22.25 23.27
CA THR A 359 -9.45 -21.61 22.55
C THR A 359 -9.52 -20.10 22.71
N ALA A 360 -8.39 -19.51 23.11
CA ALA A 360 -8.27 -18.07 23.26
C ALA A 360 -8.52 -17.39 21.92
N TYR A 361 -9.06 -16.17 21.94
CA TYR A 361 -9.44 -15.51 20.69
C TYR A 361 -8.25 -15.29 19.74
N ASP A 362 -7.06 -15.01 20.26
CA ASP A 362 -5.83 -14.86 19.45
C ASP A 362 -5.45 -16.18 18.74
N ASP A 363 -5.65 -17.33 19.39
CA ASP A 363 -5.41 -18.64 18.79
C ASP A 363 -6.48 -18.98 17.74
N VAL A 364 -7.73 -18.55 17.95
CA VAL A 364 -8.81 -18.64 16.93
C VAL A 364 -8.44 -17.86 15.66
N LEU A 365 -7.88 -16.66 15.79
CA LEU A 365 -7.43 -15.86 14.65
C LEU A 365 -6.32 -16.55 13.85
N THR A 366 -5.46 -17.29 14.53
CA THR A 366 -4.41 -18.10 13.89
C THR A 366 -5.04 -19.29 13.17
N ALA A 367 -5.96 -20.01 13.83
CA ALA A 367 -6.69 -21.13 13.26
C ALA A 367 -7.51 -20.76 12.01
N TYR A 368 -8.00 -19.52 11.90
CA TYR A 368 -8.74 -19.07 10.71
C TYR A 368 -7.87 -18.99 9.45
N ARG A 369 -6.53 -18.93 9.56
CA ARG A 369 -5.60 -18.74 8.44
C ARG A 369 -4.87 -20.01 8.00
N GLN A 370 -4.83 -21.02 8.87
CA GLN A 370 -4.04 -22.23 8.67
C GLN A 370 -4.64 -23.21 7.64
N PRO A 371 -5.94 -23.55 7.64
CA PRO A 371 -6.48 -24.58 6.76
C PRO A 371 -6.32 -24.25 5.27
N ALA A 372 -6.23 -25.27 4.41
CA ALA A 372 -6.37 -25.05 2.98
C ALA A 372 -7.81 -24.73 2.58
N LEU A 373 -8.77 -25.37 3.26
CA LEU A 373 -10.20 -25.23 2.99
C LEU A 373 -11.02 -25.43 4.27
N VAL A 374 -12.04 -24.60 4.46
CA VAL A 374 -13.07 -24.79 5.49
C VAL A 374 -14.36 -25.26 4.83
N ILE A 375 -14.92 -26.37 5.31
CA ILE A 375 -16.25 -26.85 4.89
C ILE A 375 -17.27 -26.38 5.90
N ALA A 376 -18.17 -25.49 5.48
CA ALA A 376 -19.19 -24.89 6.34
C ALA A 376 -20.55 -25.58 6.13
N GLY A 377 -21.07 -26.20 7.18
CA GLY A 377 -22.42 -26.76 7.24
C GLY A 377 -23.51 -25.69 7.11
N ALA A 378 -24.76 -26.12 6.88
CA ALA A 378 -25.89 -25.19 6.71
C ALA A 378 -26.27 -24.43 8.00
N ASP A 379 -25.82 -24.94 9.16
CA ASP A 379 -25.97 -24.37 10.50
C ASP A 379 -24.77 -23.51 10.94
N ALA A 380 -23.71 -23.43 10.12
CA ALA A 380 -22.52 -22.63 10.41
C ALA A 380 -22.86 -21.14 10.63
N GLU A 381 -22.26 -20.53 11.65
CA GLU A 381 -22.52 -19.14 11.98
C GLU A 381 -22.05 -18.19 10.86
N PRO A 382 -22.93 -17.35 10.27
CA PRO A 382 -22.57 -16.47 9.15
C PRO A 382 -21.44 -15.49 9.48
N ARG A 383 -21.33 -15.08 10.74
CA ARG A 383 -20.23 -14.25 11.25
C ARG A 383 -18.89 -14.96 11.07
N VAL A 384 -18.78 -16.21 11.55
CA VAL A 384 -17.53 -16.99 11.50
C VAL A 384 -17.14 -17.30 10.05
N ILE A 385 -18.09 -17.63 9.18
CA ILE A 385 -17.86 -17.76 7.73
C ILE A 385 -17.23 -16.47 7.17
N GLY A 386 -17.79 -15.31 7.54
CA GLY A 386 -17.29 -14.01 7.12
C GLY A 386 -15.88 -13.72 7.64
N GLU A 387 -15.58 -14.06 8.90
CA GLU A 387 -14.27 -13.86 9.52
C GLU A 387 -13.19 -14.76 8.91
N VAL A 388 -13.51 -16.03 8.64
CA VAL A 388 -12.61 -16.98 7.93
C VAL A 388 -12.35 -16.51 6.49
N ALA A 389 -13.40 -16.13 5.75
CA ALA A 389 -13.25 -15.61 4.40
C ALA A 389 -12.42 -14.32 4.36
N ALA A 390 -12.59 -13.42 5.35
CA ALA A 390 -11.80 -12.20 5.49
C ALA A 390 -10.31 -12.48 5.77
N CYS A 391 -9.99 -13.65 6.33
CA CYS A 391 -8.62 -14.12 6.50
C CYS A 391 -8.03 -14.73 5.21
N GLY A 392 -8.75 -14.62 4.09
CA GLY A 392 -8.33 -15.17 2.79
C GLY A 392 -8.45 -16.69 2.73
N THR A 393 -9.16 -17.32 3.66
CA THR A 393 -9.34 -18.78 3.72
C THR A 393 -10.55 -19.19 2.90
N PRO A 394 -10.39 -20.09 1.91
CA PRO A 394 -11.49 -20.61 1.12
C PRO A 394 -12.54 -21.29 2.01
N VAL A 395 -13.82 -21.04 1.73
CA VAL A 395 -14.95 -21.66 2.44
C VAL A 395 -15.89 -22.32 1.44
N LEU A 396 -16.03 -23.65 1.54
CA LEU A 396 -17.02 -24.43 0.81
C LEU A 396 -18.27 -24.57 1.68
N GLN A 397 -19.33 -23.84 1.33
CA GLN A 397 -20.63 -23.96 2.02
C GLN A 397 -21.42 -25.14 1.46
N VAL A 398 -21.93 -26.00 2.35
CA VAL A 398 -22.69 -27.19 1.99
C VAL A 398 -24.14 -27.09 2.44
N ARG A 399 -25.06 -27.62 1.62
CA ARG A 399 -26.48 -27.68 1.94
C ARG A 399 -26.76 -28.70 3.05
N ALA A 400 -27.85 -28.50 3.77
CA ALA A 400 -28.33 -29.46 4.75
C ALA A 400 -28.55 -30.84 4.10
N GLY A 401 -28.07 -31.90 4.76
CA GLY A 401 -28.20 -33.28 4.27
C GLY A 401 -27.34 -33.65 3.06
N ALA A 402 -26.31 -32.85 2.72
CA ALA A 402 -25.31 -33.25 1.74
C ALA A 402 -24.58 -34.53 2.19
N LYS A 403 -24.30 -35.44 1.24
CA LYS A 403 -23.61 -36.71 1.52
C LYS A 403 -22.11 -36.48 1.65
N GLY A 404 -21.44 -37.19 2.54
CA GLY A 404 -20.00 -37.02 2.77
C GLY A 404 -19.15 -37.22 1.50
N GLU A 405 -19.53 -38.16 0.63
CA GLU A 405 -18.84 -38.42 -0.64
C GLU A 405 -19.00 -37.28 -1.66
N GLU A 406 -20.18 -36.64 -1.70
CA GLU A 406 -20.44 -35.46 -2.54
C GLU A 406 -19.60 -34.27 -2.08
N ILE A 407 -19.49 -34.08 -0.76
CA ILE A 407 -18.71 -33.02 -0.15
C ILE A 407 -17.21 -33.23 -0.42
N LEU A 408 -16.70 -34.44 -0.22
CA LEU A 408 -15.30 -34.77 -0.46
C LEU A 408 -14.92 -34.54 -1.92
N ALA A 409 -15.74 -35.01 -2.88
CA ALA A 409 -15.50 -34.79 -4.30
C ALA A 409 -15.46 -33.29 -4.65
N ALA A 410 -16.40 -32.49 -4.11
CA ALA A 410 -16.39 -31.04 -4.32
C ALA A 410 -15.14 -30.36 -3.75
N ALA A 411 -14.70 -30.78 -2.56
CA ALA A 411 -13.49 -30.28 -1.93
C ALA A 411 -12.24 -30.64 -2.75
N GLU A 412 -12.11 -31.88 -3.21
CA GLU A 412 -10.98 -32.34 -4.05
C GLU A 412 -10.91 -31.59 -5.37
N ILE A 413 -12.05 -31.38 -6.05
CA ILE A 413 -12.12 -30.59 -7.29
C ILE A 413 -11.63 -29.17 -7.06
N LEU A 414 -12.05 -28.54 -5.96
CA LEU A 414 -11.67 -27.17 -5.66
C LEU A 414 -10.18 -27.07 -5.27
N MET A 415 -9.67 -28.03 -4.51
CA MET A 415 -8.28 -28.12 -4.06
C MET A 415 -7.30 -28.47 -5.19
N ALA A 416 -7.75 -29.15 -6.24
CA ALA A 416 -6.93 -29.49 -7.40
C ALA A 416 -6.53 -28.26 -8.25
N ASP A 417 -7.27 -27.15 -8.15
CA ASP A 417 -7.01 -25.91 -8.87
C ASP A 417 -6.68 -24.77 -7.89
N ALA A 418 -5.39 -24.62 -7.58
CA ALA A 418 -4.90 -23.58 -6.68
C ALA A 418 -5.21 -22.15 -7.16
N GLY A 419 -5.30 -21.93 -8.48
CA GLY A 419 -5.63 -20.63 -9.05
C GLY A 419 -7.09 -20.26 -8.82
N ARG A 420 -8.00 -21.22 -9.05
CA ARG A 420 -9.41 -21.07 -8.71
C ARG A 420 -9.63 -20.89 -7.22
N LEU A 421 -8.97 -21.69 -6.39
CA LEU A 421 -9.07 -21.61 -4.92
C LEU A 421 -8.67 -20.21 -4.41
N ALA A 422 -7.54 -19.67 -4.87
CA ALA A 422 -7.09 -18.32 -4.52
C ALA A 422 -8.08 -17.23 -4.98
N ARG A 423 -8.64 -17.38 -6.19
CA ARG A 423 -9.64 -16.45 -6.71
C ARG A 423 -10.92 -16.47 -5.88
N GLU A 424 -11.44 -17.65 -5.54
CA GLU A 424 -12.65 -17.77 -4.72
C GLU A 424 -12.44 -17.17 -3.32
N ALA A 425 -11.28 -17.38 -2.71
CA ALA A 425 -10.91 -16.73 -1.45
C ALA A 425 -10.87 -15.19 -1.58
N HIS A 426 -10.26 -14.66 -2.65
CA HIS A 426 -10.21 -13.23 -2.88
C HIS A 426 -11.60 -12.61 -3.08
N LEU A 427 -12.45 -13.23 -3.89
CA LEU A 427 -13.83 -12.78 -4.08
C LEU A 427 -14.64 -12.83 -2.78
N ALA A 428 -14.43 -13.86 -1.97
CA ALA A 428 -15.06 -13.98 -0.66
C ALA A 428 -14.61 -12.87 0.29
N TRP A 429 -13.30 -12.53 0.30
CA TRP A 429 -12.73 -11.40 1.03
C TRP A 429 -13.30 -10.05 0.55
N ARG A 430 -13.35 -9.82 -0.78
CA ARG A 430 -13.88 -8.59 -1.40
C ARG A 430 -15.33 -8.33 -1.00
N ALA A 431 -16.14 -9.38 -0.92
CA ALA A 431 -17.54 -9.31 -0.53
C ALA A 431 -17.76 -8.95 0.96
N ARG A 432 -16.71 -8.88 1.79
CA ARG A 432 -16.85 -8.53 3.21
C ARG A 432 -17.03 -7.03 3.41
N THR A 433 -17.93 -6.70 4.33
CA THR A 433 -18.19 -5.32 4.75
C THR A 433 -17.39 -5.00 6.00
N SER A 434 -16.70 -3.86 6.01
CA SER A 434 -15.95 -3.40 7.17
C SER A 434 -16.84 -2.77 8.24
N VAL A 435 -16.39 -2.83 9.49
CA VAL A 435 -17.11 -2.25 10.64
C VAL A 435 -17.27 -0.73 10.51
N THR A 436 -16.22 -0.03 10.14
CA THR A 436 -16.15 1.44 10.15
C THR A 436 -17.31 2.16 9.43
N PRO A 437 -17.64 1.85 8.16
CA PRO A 437 -18.72 2.54 7.44
C PRO A 437 -20.12 2.20 7.98
N LEU A 438 -20.31 1.03 8.60
CA LEU A 438 -21.62 0.63 9.15
C LEU A 438 -21.98 1.42 10.41
N LEU A 439 -20.99 2.03 11.06
CA LEU A 439 -21.18 2.81 12.26
C LEU A 439 -21.58 4.26 11.96
N ASP A 440 -21.28 4.78 10.77
CA ASP A 440 -21.60 6.18 10.44
C ASP A 440 -23.11 6.47 10.53
N PRO A 441 -24.01 5.71 9.88
CA PRO A 441 -25.46 5.96 9.99
C PRO A 441 -26.00 5.77 11.41
N VAL A 442 -25.39 4.87 12.19
CA VAL A 442 -25.76 4.63 13.59
C VAL A 442 -25.41 5.88 14.41
N LEU A 443 -24.17 6.36 14.31
CA LEU A 443 -23.71 7.54 15.07
C LEU A 443 -24.46 8.82 14.68
N ASP A 444 -24.79 8.98 13.40
CA ASP A 444 -25.62 10.08 12.91
C ASP A 444 -27.01 10.05 13.54
N THR A 445 -27.63 8.85 13.61
CA THR A 445 -28.93 8.65 14.27
C THR A 445 -28.89 8.93 15.77
N LEU A 446 -27.76 8.63 16.43
CA LEU A 446 -27.54 8.96 17.84
C LEU A 446 -27.31 10.46 18.06
N GLY A 447 -26.95 11.21 17.01
CA GLY A 447 -26.58 12.62 17.10
C GLY A 447 -25.23 12.85 17.80
N VAL A 448 -24.31 11.89 17.70
CA VAL A 448 -22.97 11.99 18.31
C VAL A 448 -21.96 12.43 17.25
N PRO A 449 -21.18 13.51 17.48
CA PRO A 449 -20.15 13.94 16.53
C PRO A 449 -19.11 12.84 16.26
N SER A 450 -18.97 12.45 14.99
CA SER A 450 -18.21 11.26 14.57
C SER A 450 -17.14 11.60 13.51
N VAL A 451 -16.26 12.56 13.79
CA VAL A 451 -15.22 12.98 12.85
C VAL A 451 -14.18 11.86 12.63
N ARG A 452 -13.99 11.47 11.37
CA ARG A 452 -12.93 10.55 10.90
C ARG A 452 -12.31 11.06 9.60
N ASN A 453 -11.16 10.49 9.23
CA ASN A 453 -10.55 10.72 7.93
C ASN A 453 -11.54 10.32 6.80
N SER A 454 -11.72 11.20 5.82
CA SER A 454 -12.60 10.99 4.66
C SER A 454 -12.13 9.87 3.75
N GLY A 455 -10.81 9.61 3.70
CA GLY A 455 -10.21 8.55 2.89
C GLY A 455 -10.29 8.83 1.39
N VAL A 456 -10.37 10.10 0.98
CA VAL A 456 -10.52 10.49 -0.43
C VAL A 456 -9.24 10.18 -1.20
N ILE A 457 -9.40 9.60 -2.39
CA ILE A 457 -8.30 9.28 -3.29
C ILE A 457 -8.19 10.36 -4.37
N THR A 458 -7.00 10.90 -4.58
CA THR A 458 -6.64 11.62 -5.81
C THR A 458 -5.92 10.66 -6.75
N ALA A 459 -6.42 10.50 -7.97
CA ALA A 459 -5.69 9.80 -9.03
C ALA A 459 -4.77 10.79 -9.76
N ILE A 460 -3.49 10.46 -9.89
CA ILE A 460 -2.51 11.22 -10.67
C ILE A 460 -2.05 10.42 -11.88
N THR A 461 -1.89 11.10 -13.01
CA THR A 461 -1.51 10.45 -14.27
C THR A 461 -0.89 11.46 -15.24
N ALA A 462 -0.15 10.92 -16.20
CA ALA A 462 0.40 11.67 -17.32
C ALA A 462 -0.11 11.05 -18.63
N VAL A 463 -0.53 11.90 -19.57
CA VAL A 463 -1.04 11.49 -20.87
C VAL A 463 -0.29 12.20 -21.99
N SER A 464 0.11 11.47 -23.01
CA SER A 464 0.90 11.99 -24.14
C SER A 464 0.15 11.94 -25.46
N ASP A 465 -0.94 11.16 -25.55
CA ASP A 465 -1.76 11.05 -26.75
C ASP A 465 -3.25 10.84 -26.43
N PRO A 466 -4.17 11.04 -27.41
CA PRO A 466 -5.61 10.89 -27.18
C PRO A 466 -6.03 9.46 -26.84
N ALA A 467 -5.32 8.43 -27.31
CA ALA A 467 -5.67 7.04 -27.04
C ALA A 467 -5.34 6.66 -25.58
N GLU A 468 -4.25 7.19 -25.01
CA GLU A 468 -3.97 7.11 -23.57
C GLU A 468 -5.09 7.75 -22.74
N LEU A 469 -5.56 8.94 -23.14
CA LEU A 469 -6.66 9.63 -22.45
C LEU A 469 -7.96 8.81 -22.51
N ASP A 470 -8.35 8.33 -23.68
CA ASP A 470 -9.57 7.53 -23.86
C ASP A 470 -9.52 6.25 -23.03
N ARG A 471 -8.37 5.55 -23.04
CA ARG A 471 -8.16 4.39 -22.17
C ARG A 471 -8.33 4.79 -20.72
N LEU A 472 -7.54 5.74 -20.21
CA LEU A 472 -7.62 6.19 -18.82
C LEU A 472 -9.06 6.47 -18.36
N LEU A 473 -9.82 7.24 -19.15
CA LEU A 473 -11.20 7.58 -18.82
C LEU A 473 -12.11 6.35 -18.77
N ALA A 474 -11.99 5.42 -19.71
CA ALA A 474 -12.73 4.16 -19.70
C ALA A 474 -12.44 3.29 -18.46
N GLN A 475 -11.24 3.41 -17.87
CA GLN A 475 -10.84 2.64 -16.67
C GLN A 475 -11.23 3.34 -15.36
N VAL A 476 -11.17 4.67 -15.32
CA VAL A 476 -11.56 5.48 -14.15
C VAL A 476 -13.08 5.46 -13.95
N THR A 477 -13.84 5.61 -15.04
CA THR A 477 -15.32 5.61 -15.00
C THR A 477 -15.93 4.31 -14.48
N ARG A 478 -15.27 3.17 -14.73
CA ARG A 478 -15.73 1.86 -14.24
C ARG A 478 -15.30 1.54 -12.81
N GLN A 479 -14.45 2.34 -12.16
CA GLN A 479 -14.04 2.04 -10.78
C GLN A 479 -15.26 2.01 -9.86
N VAL A 480 -15.34 0.97 -9.03
CA VAL A 480 -16.33 0.88 -7.95
C VAL A 480 -16.03 1.92 -6.87
N GLU A 481 -14.75 2.05 -6.50
CA GLU A 481 -14.25 3.14 -5.65
C GLU A 481 -13.67 4.22 -6.56
N ARG A 482 -14.48 5.21 -6.93
CA ARG A 482 -14.02 6.31 -7.78
C ARG A 482 -13.12 7.25 -6.99
N PRO A 483 -12.04 7.77 -7.60
CA PRO A 483 -11.29 8.85 -6.98
C PRO A 483 -12.20 10.07 -6.76
N GLY A 484 -11.91 10.88 -5.75
CA GLY A 484 -12.60 12.16 -5.54
C GLY A 484 -12.02 13.28 -6.41
N GLN A 485 -10.76 13.12 -6.84
CA GLN A 485 -10.06 14.05 -7.72
C GLN A 485 -9.21 13.29 -8.73
N ILE A 486 -9.09 13.81 -9.95
CA ILE A 486 -8.09 13.39 -10.93
C ILE A 486 -7.20 14.56 -11.36
N VAL A 487 -5.90 14.35 -11.31
CA VAL A 487 -4.90 15.30 -11.78
C VAL A 487 -4.21 14.70 -13.00
N ILE A 488 -4.34 15.38 -14.14
CA ILE A 488 -3.78 14.96 -15.42
C ILE A 488 -2.74 15.98 -15.85
N VAL A 489 -1.50 15.53 -16.04
CA VAL A 489 -0.48 16.31 -16.74
C VAL A 489 -0.42 15.84 -18.19
N SER A 490 -0.78 16.71 -19.11
CA SER A 490 -0.80 16.40 -20.54
C SER A 490 0.47 16.92 -21.22
N ASP A 491 1.16 16.03 -21.93
CA ASP A 491 2.30 16.37 -22.77
C ASP A 491 1.88 16.39 -24.24
N GLY A 492 2.04 17.52 -24.93
CA GLY A 492 1.68 17.66 -26.34
C GLY A 492 0.18 17.75 -26.67
N LEU A 493 -0.72 17.69 -25.68
CA LEU A 493 -2.17 17.86 -25.87
C LEU A 493 -2.66 19.21 -25.33
N ASP A 494 -3.71 19.76 -25.95
CA ASP A 494 -4.38 20.97 -25.46
C ASP A 494 -5.12 20.68 -24.14
N ALA A 495 -4.69 21.34 -23.06
CA ALA A 495 -5.27 21.14 -21.73
C ALA A 495 -6.77 21.49 -21.68
N GLY A 496 -7.24 22.45 -22.48
CA GLY A 496 -8.66 22.83 -22.52
C GLY A 496 -9.53 21.73 -23.12
N LEU A 497 -9.05 21.07 -24.17
CA LEU A 497 -9.70 19.91 -24.76
C LEU A 497 -9.69 18.72 -23.80
N VAL A 498 -8.56 18.43 -23.16
CA VAL A 498 -8.45 17.35 -22.17
C VAL A 498 -9.41 17.59 -21.00
N ASP A 499 -9.42 18.79 -20.41
CA ASP A 499 -10.34 19.15 -19.31
C ASP A 499 -11.81 18.96 -19.71
N LYS A 500 -12.19 19.46 -20.90
CA LYS A 500 -13.55 19.30 -21.42
C LYS A 500 -13.94 17.83 -21.58
N THR A 501 -13.06 17.01 -22.16
CA THR A 501 -13.30 15.57 -22.38
C THR A 501 -13.45 14.84 -21.05
N VAL A 502 -12.57 15.11 -20.07
CA VAL A 502 -12.60 14.46 -18.75
C VAL A 502 -13.87 14.85 -17.98
N ARG A 503 -14.26 16.12 -17.97
CA ARG A 503 -15.49 16.58 -17.30
C ARG A 503 -16.75 16.01 -17.94
N GLN A 504 -16.74 15.78 -19.25
CA GLN A 504 -17.86 15.15 -19.94
C GLN A 504 -17.98 13.67 -19.60
N ALA A 505 -16.86 12.95 -19.44
CA ALA A 505 -16.84 11.55 -19.05
C ALA A 505 -17.12 11.32 -17.55
N CYS A 506 -16.62 12.22 -16.69
CA CYS A 506 -16.66 12.13 -15.24
C CYS A 506 -17.19 13.44 -14.61
N PRO A 507 -18.51 13.71 -14.68
CA PRO A 507 -19.07 15.00 -14.23
C PRO A 507 -18.97 15.23 -12.72
N ASP A 508 -18.94 14.16 -11.93
CA ASP A 508 -18.92 14.22 -10.45
C ASP A 508 -17.50 14.27 -9.85
N LEU A 509 -16.47 14.28 -10.70
CA LEU A 509 -15.07 14.22 -10.30
C LEU A 509 -14.46 15.61 -10.24
N ASP A 510 -13.65 15.91 -9.22
CA ASP A 510 -12.80 17.10 -9.27
C ASP A 510 -11.67 16.89 -10.29
N VAL A 511 -11.56 17.77 -11.27
CA VAL A 511 -10.67 17.62 -12.42
C VAL A 511 -9.67 18.75 -12.45
N VAL A 512 -8.39 18.40 -12.43
CA VAL A 512 -7.27 19.31 -12.58
C VAL A 512 -6.41 18.87 -13.76
N VAL A 513 -6.38 19.68 -14.83
CA VAL A 513 -5.53 19.41 -16.00
C VAL A 513 -4.43 20.46 -16.11
N ARG A 514 -3.21 20.05 -16.42
CA ARG A 514 -2.08 20.93 -16.72
C ARG A 514 -1.35 20.45 -17.97
N ALA A 515 -1.20 21.34 -18.96
CA ALA A 515 -0.33 21.09 -20.09
C ALA A 515 1.12 21.46 -19.77
N THR A 516 2.06 20.74 -20.36
CA THR A 516 3.48 21.10 -20.37
C THR A 516 3.80 21.94 -21.60
N GLN A 517 4.65 22.98 -21.43
CA GLN A 517 5.07 23.81 -22.56
C GLN A 517 6.23 23.20 -23.36
N GLU A 518 7.01 22.35 -22.69
CA GLU A 518 8.11 21.57 -23.27
C GLU A 518 7.85 20.10 -22.97
N PRO A 519 8.30 19.17 -23.84
CA PRO A 519 8.25 17.75 -23.55
C PRO A 519 8.96 17.44 -22.23
N VAL A 520 8.30 16.68 -21.36
CA VAL A 520 8.87 16.28 -20.07
C VAL A 520 8.86 14.78 -19.93
N THR A 521 9.71 14.26 -19.05
CA THR A 521 9.62 12.85 -18.70
C THR A 521 8.31 12.57 -17.96
N ARG A 522 7.85 11.31 -18.03
CA ARG A 522 6.65 10.86 -17.29
C ARG A 522 6.82 11.05 -15.78
N GLY A 523 8.02 10.80 -15.25
CA GLY A 523 8.32 11.06 -13.84
C GLY A 523 8.21 12.55 -13.45
N ALA A 524 8.72 13.47 -14.27
CA ALA A 524 8.53 14.92 -14.04
C ALA A 524 7.06 15.36 -14.16
N ALA A 525 6.28 14.75 -15.05
CA ALA A 525 4.84 14.99 -15.15
C ALA A 525 4.11 14.52 -13.87
N LEU A 526 4.44 13.33 -13.35
CA LEU A 526 3.90 12.82 -12.09
C LEU A 526 4.31 13.69 -10.88
N ASP A 527 5.54 14.21 -10.84
CA ASP A 527 5.99 15.13 -9.79
C ASP A 527 5.20 16.45 -9.79
N ARG A 528 4.81 16.95 -10.97
CA ARG A 528 3.92 18.11 -11.08
C ARG A 528 2.49 17.75 -10.64
N ALA A 529 2.02 16.55 -10.96
CA ALA A 529 0.68 16.09 -10.63
C ALA A 529 0.48 15.94 -9.11
N ILE A 530 1.43 15.33 -8.39
CA ILE A 530 1.34 15.11 -6.93
C ILE A 530 1.22 16.43 -6.15
N ARG A 531 1.83 17.51 -6.63
CA ARG A 531 1.76 18.85 -6.01
C ARG A 531 0.38 19.51 -6.10
N LEU A 532 -0.51 18.98 -6.92
CA LEU A 532 -1.87 19.46 -7.12
C LEU A 532 -2.91 18.51 -6.50
N ALA A 533 -2.48 17.44 -5.83
CA ALA A 533 -3.37 16.47 -5.22
C ALA A 533 -3.89 16.97 -3.86
N ASP A 534 -5.22 16.90 -3.67
CA ASP A 534 -5.89 17.34 -2.44
C ASP A 534 -6.38 16.19 -1.55
N GLY A 535 -6.44 14.96 -2.08
CA GLY A 535 -6.93 13.78 -1.37
C GLY A 535 -6.05 13.36 -0.18
N ASP A 536 -6.62 12.49 0.67
CA ASP A 536 -5.89 11.86 1.78
C ASP A 536 -4.86 10.84 1.26
N TYR A 537 -5.23 10.16 0.17
CA TYR A 537 -4.42 9.19 -0.54
C TYR A 537 -4.20 9.63 -1.98
N VAL A 538 -3.07 9.22 -2.56
CA VAL A 538 -2.74 9.47 -3.96
C VAL A 538 -2.45 8.16 -4.67
N ALA A 539 -3.21 7.89 -5.74
CA ALA A 539 -3.06 6.74 -6.61
C ALA A 539 -2.34 7.14 -7.89
N VAL A 540 -1.31 6.41 -8.29
CA VAL A 540 -0.65 6.56 -9.59
C VAL A 540 -1.34 5.64 -10.58
N LEU A 541 -1.86 6.19 -11.68
CA LEU A 541 -2.42 5.42 -12.80
C LEU A 541 -1.59 5.68 -14.05
N ASP A 542 -0.89 4.67 -14.57
CA ASP A 542 -0.21 4.74 -15.87
C ASP A 542 -1.23 4.44 -16.96
N ALA A 543 -1.52 5.41 -17.85
CA ALA A 543 -2.52 5.27 -18.91
C ALA A 543 -2.21 4.17 -19.94
N ARG A 544 -1.01 3.58 -19.87
CA ARG A 544 -0.58 2.42 -20.67
C ARG A 544 -1.02 1.09 -20.06
N ASP A 545 -1.27 1.03 -18.76
CA ASP A 545 -1.63 -0.19 -18.05
C ASP A 545 -3.15 -0.42 -17.97
N LEU A 546 -3.54 -1.65 -17.63
CA LEU A 546 -4.95 -2.03 -17.47
C LEU A 546 -5.31 -2.17 -15.99
N TYR A 547 -6.40 -1.52 -15.59
CA TYR A 547 -6.92 -1.48 -14.22
C TYR A 547 -8.36 -1.99 -14.18
N GLY A 548 -8.62 -3.04 -13.40
CA GLY A 548 -9.96 -3.59 -13.17
C GLY A 548 -10.88 -2.63 -12.44
N GLU A 549 -12.19 -2.85 -12.50
CA GLU A 549 -13.19 -2.04 -11.79
C GLU A 549 -13.03 -2.04 -10.26
N HIS A 550 -12.38 -3.08 -9.71
CA HIS A 550 -12.12 -3.21 -8.28
C HIS A 550 -10.72 -2.77 -7.85
N TYR A 551 -9.88 -2.29 -8.78
CA TYR A 551 -8.47 -1.97 -8.51
C TYR A 551 -8.28 -1.04 -7.29
N LEU A 552 -8.91 0.15 -7.32
CA LEU A 552 -8.79 1.11 -6.22
C LEU A 552 -9.50 0.62 -4.95
N ALA A 553 -10.67 -0.01 -5.12
CA ALA A 553 -11.49 -0.51 -4.01
C ALA A 553 -10.77 -1.58 -3.20
N ASP A 554 -10.07 -2.51 -3.86
CA ASP A 554 -9.30 -3.56 -3.20
C ASP A 554 -8.02 -3.00 -2.58
N LEU A 555 -7.32 -2.12 -3.29
CA LEU A 555 -6.07 -1.56 -2.79
C LEU A 555 -6.29 -0.70 -1.54
N VAL A 556 -7.27 0.21 -1.54
CA VAL A 556 -7.52 1.10 -0.40
C VAL A 556 -7.95 0.34 0.86
N ARG A 557 -8.60 -0.82 0.73
CA ARG A 557 -8.98 -1.69 1.87
C ARG A 557 -7.77 -2.12 2.69
N HIS A 558 -6.58 -2.23 2.08
CA HIS A 558 -5.38 -2.63 2.80
C HIS A 558 -4.84 -1.56 3.77
N PHE A 559 -5.20 -0.27 3.61
CA PHE A 559 -4.90 0.73 4.65
C PHE A 559 -5.67 0.48 5.95
N ALA A 560 -6.84 -0.15 5.85
CA ALA A 560 -7.62 -0.51 7.03
C ALA A 560 -7.01 -1.71 7.76
N SER A 561 -6.32 -2.64 7.08
CA SER A 561 -5.73 -3.83 7.69
C SER A 561 -4.27 -3.69 8.10
N THR A 562 -3.54 -2.74 7.52
CA THR A 562 -2.10 -2.56 7.73
C THR A 562 -1.77 -1.19 8.35
N ASP A 563 -0.50 -0.97 8.65
CA ASP A 563 0.08 0.34 8.98
C ASP A 563 0.97 0.87 7.84
N ALA A 564 0.75 0.37 6.62
CA ALA A 564 1.47 0.78 5.43
C ALA A 564 1.32 2.28 5.13
N GLU A 565 2.38 2.83 4.56
CA GLU A 565 2.46 4.20 4.08
C GLU A 565 2.30 4.25 2.57
N VAL A 566 2.74 3.19 1.89
CA VAL A 566 2.60 2.95 0.46
C VAL A 566 2.04 1.54 0.26
N LEU A 567 1.04 1.43 -0.59
CA LEU A 567 0.45 0.19 -1.07
C LEU A 567 0.73 0.05 -2.55
N GLY A 568 0.84 -1.20 -3.01
CA GLY A 568 0.87 -1.52 -4.43
C GLY A 568 0.85 -3.02 -4.65
N LYS A 569 1.25 -3.47 -5.83
CA LYS A 569 1.28 -4.88 -6.20
C LYS A 569 2.69 -5.24 -6.64
N ALA A 570 3.33 -6.14 -5.90
CA ALA A 570 4.60 -6.75 -6.30
C ALA A 570 4.34 -8.01 -7.16
N SER A 571 3.31 -8.77 -6.81
CA SER A 571 2.76 -9.84 -7.64
C SER A 571 1.71 -9.28 -8.58
N PHE A 572 1.88 -9.41 -9.89
CA PHE A 572 0.91 -8.92 -10.89
C PHE A 572 1.07 -9.62 -12.24
N TYR A 573 0.05 -9.51 -13.09
CA TYR A 573 0.12 -10.01 -14.47
C TYR A 573 0.75 -8.97 -15.40
N ALA A 574 1.64 -9.41 -16.29
CA ALA A 574 2.21 -8.62 -17.36
C ALA A 574 1.85 -9.24 -18.71
N HIS A 575 1.31 -8.44 -19.63
CA HIS A 575 0.94 -8.87 -20.97
C HIS A 575 1.85 -8.24 -22.02
N LEU A 576 2.27 -9.05 -22.99
CA LEU A 576 3.14 -8.67 -24.10
C LEU A 576 2.34 -8.73 -25.40
N PRO A 577 1.80 -7.60 -25.90
CA PRO A 577 0.88 -7.59 -27.04
C PRO A 577 1.46 -8.23 -28.31
N GLU A 578 2.75 -8.02 -28.60
CA GLU A 578 3.39 -8.55 -29.81
C GLU A 578 3.42 -10.08 -29.87
N THR A 579 3.62 -10.72 -28.71
CA THR A 579 3.71 -12.20 -28.61
C THR A 579 2.41 -12.83 -28.13
N GLY A 580 1.47 -12.03 -27.62
CA GLY A 580 0.26 -12.49 -26.94
C GLY A 580 0.52 -13.20 -25.61
N ALA A 581 1.78 -13.21 -25.13
CA ALA A 581 2.17 -13.92 -23.93
C ALA A 581 1.77 -13.13 -22.67
N THR A 582 1.37 -13.87 -21.64
CA THR A 582 1.08 -13.33 -20.30
C THR A 582 1.96 -14.00 -19.26
N LEU A 583 2.54 -13.18 -18.40
CA LEU A 583 3.46 -13.56 -17.34
C LEU A 583 2.90 -13.15 -15.98
N LEU A 584 3.08 -13.98 -14.96
CA LEU A 584 2.85 -13.62 -13.56
C LEU A 584 4.19 -13.23 -12.92
N ARG A 585 4.33 -11.95 -12.60
CA ARG A 585 5.49 -11.39 -11.89
C ARG A 585 5.43 -11.76 -10.42
N GLN A 586 6.56 -12.17 -9.84
CA GLN A 586 6.74 -12.46 -8.40
C GLN A 586 5.58 -13.27 -7.76
N PRO A 587 5.28 -14.49 -8.25
CA PRO A 587 4.22 -15.31 -7.69
C PRO A 587 4.40 -15.51 -6.17
N GLY A 588 3.35 -15.26 -5.39
CA GLY A 588 3.36 -15.42 -3.93
C GLY A 588 3.90 -14.21 -3.16
N ALA A 589 4.29 -13.12 -3.84
CA ALA A 589 4.67 -11.86 -3.20
C ALA A 589 3.46 -11.02 -2.71
N GLU A 590 2.29 -11.66 -2.54
CA GLU A 590 1.05 -11.04 -2.09
C GLU A 590 1.00 -10.93 -0.57
N HIS A 591 0.19 -9.99 -0.09
CA HIS A 591 -0.21 -9.81 1.31
C HIS A 591 0.92 -9.69 2.33
N ARG A 592 2.01 -9.00 1.97
CA ARG A 592 3.20 -8.85 2.82
C ARG A 592 3.89 -7.51 2.57
N PHE A 593 4.65 -7.00 3.54
CA PHE A 593 5.48 -5.83 3.26
C PHE A 593 6.75 -6.24 2.53
N LEU A 594 7.06 -5.48 1.49
CA LEU A 594 8.18 -5.71 0.59
C LEU A 594 8.95 -4.41 0.39
N PRO A 595 10.22 -4.48 0.02
CA PRO A 595 11.00 -3.29 -0.30
C PRO A 595 10.56 -2.58 -1.59
N GLU A 596 9.65 -3.16 -2.36
CA GLU A 596 9.20 -2.64 -3.66
C GLU A 596 7.85 -3.20 -4.08
N VAL A 597 7.14 -2.39 -4.87
CA VAL A 597 5.93 -2.71 -5.63
C VAL A 597 6.04 -2.08 -7.02
N ALA A 598 5.20 -2.47 -7.98
CA ALA A 598 5.20 -1.85 -9.30
C ALA A 598 4.78 -0.36 -9.23
N GLY A 599 5.51 0.51 -9.93
CA GLY A 599 5.27 1.96 -9.92
C GLY A 599 3.85 2.34 -10.33
N GLY A 600 3.33 1.75 -11.40
CA GLY A 600 1.95 1.96 -11.87
C GLY A 600 0.86 1.41 -10.93
N THR A 601 1.25 0.83 -9.79
CA THR A 601 0.29 0.27 -8.81
C THR A 601 0.28 1.04 -7.49
N VAL A 602 1.05 2.13 -7.38
CA VAL A 602 1.27 2.85 -6.14
C VAL A 602 0.01 3.58 -5.69
N LEU A 603 -0.43 3.29 -4.46
CA LEU A 603 -1.39 4.07 -3.69
C LEU A 603 -0.74 4.43 -2.36
N ALA A 604 -0.54 5.72 -2.07
CA ALA A 604 0.20 6.16 -0.91
C ALA A 604 -0.54 7.24 -0.13
N ARG A 605 -0.16 7.44 1.14
CA ARG A 605 -0.56 8.65 1.88
C ARG A 605 0.00 9.87 1.16
N ARG A 606 -0.83 10.89 0.93
CA ARG A 606 -0.44 12.07 0.15
C ARG A 606 0.86 12.70 0.64
N GLN A 607 0.99 12.90 1.96
CA GLN A 607 2.17 13.52 2.56
C GLN A 607 3.45 12.73 2.24
N ILE A 608 3.41 11.40 2.38
CA ILE A 608 4.55 10.52 2.09
C ILE A 608 4.97 10.62 0.62
N LEU A 609 4.02 10.56 -0.31
CA LEU A 609 4.32 10.63 -1.74
C LEU A 609 4.81 12.02 -2.17
N THR A 610 4.31 13.08 -1.52
CA THR A 610 4.73 14.46 -1.75
C THR A 610 6.17 14.70 -1.27
N ASP A 611 6.54 14.13 -0.12
CA ASP A 611 7.88 14.27 0.45
C ASP A 611 8.94 13.49 -0.36
N LEU A 612 8.57 12.31 -0.87
CA LEU A 612 9.44 11.50 -1.73
C LEU A 612 9.62 12.12 -3.13
N GLY A 613 8.53 12.64 -3.72
CA GLY A 613 8.51 13.14 -5.09
C GLY A 613 8.72 12.05 -6.15
N PHE A 614 8.75 12.47 -7.42
CA PHE A 614 9.06 11.59 -8.54
C PHE A 614 10.32 12.06 -9.27
N ALA A 615 11.20 11.12 -9.63
CA ALA A 615 12.42 11.42 -10.37
C ALA A 615 12.11 11.79 -11.83
N ASP A 616 12.87 12.72 -12.40
CA ASP A 616 12.76 13.16 -13.79
C ASP A 616 13.34 12.12 -14.77
N VAL A 617 12.64 10.99 -14.93
CA VAL A 617 12.97 9.87 -15.83
C VAL A 617 11.71 9.29 -16.49
N SER A 618 11.84 8.71 -17.69
CA SER A 618 10.68 8.27 -18.48
C SER A 618 10.09 6.92 -18.05
N GLU A 619 10.92 5.89 -17.81
CA GLU A 619 10.43 4.52 -17.51
C GLU A 619 10.77 4.05 -16.09
N GLU A 620 11.91 4.47 -15.53
CA GLU A 620 12.43 3.95 -14.25
C GLU A 620 11.92 4.71 -13.02
N TRP A 621 10.98 5.63 -13.16
CA TRP A 621 10.51 6.50 -12.07
C TRP A 621 9.96 5.69 -10.89
N GLY A 622 9.30 4.56 -11.17
CA GLY A 622 8.79 3.65 -10.14
C GLY A 622 9.90 2.95 -9.35
N GLU A 623 10.96 2.51 -10.03
CA GLU A 623 12.11 1.86 -9.39
C GLU A 623 12.90 2.87 -8.53
N VAL A 624 13.04 4.11 -9.00
CA VAL A 624 13.68 5.20 -8.24
C VAL A 624 12.85 5.54 -7.00
N LEU A 625 11.52 5.64 -7.13
CA LEU A 625 10.62 5.86 -5.99
C LEU A 625 10.76 4.74 -4.94
N MET A 626 10.76 3.46 -5.36
CA MET A 626 10.93 2.34 -4.44
C MET A 626 12.32 2.31 -3.79
N ARG A 627 13.37 2.73 -4.51
CA ARG A 627 14.71 2.91 -3.93
C ARG A 627 14.71 3.98 -2.83
N GLN A 628 14.00 5.08 -3.04
CA GLN A 628 13.85 6.14 -2.04
C GLN A 628 13.04 5.64 -0.84
N CYS A 629 11.93 4.92 -1.06
CA CYS A 629 11.17 4.28 0.02
C CYS A 629 12.05 3.39 0.91
N ARG A 630 12.94 2.58 0.31
CA ARG A 630 13.92 1.78 1.07
C ARG A 630 14.88 2.63 1.87
N THR A 631 15.34 3.73 1.27
CA THR A 631 16.33 4.64 1.86
C THR A 631 15.75 5.39 3.06
N ASP A 632 14.47 5.75 2.99
CA ASP A 632 13.79 6.52 4.05
C ASP A 632 13.05 5.62 5.04
N GLY A 633 13.10 4.29 4.87
CA GLY A 633 12.45 3.32 5.76
C GLY A 633 10.92 3.32 5.66
N VAL A 634 10.37 3.75 4.51
CA VAL A 634 8.93 3.80 4.25
C VAL A 634 8.34 2.39 4.23
N ARG A 635 7.22 2.19 4.92
CA ARG A 635 6.55 0.89 4.97
C ARG A 635 5.69 0.66 3.73
N VAL A 636 6.22 -0.13 2.81
CA VAL A 636 5.57 -0.52 1.55
C VAL A 636 4.92 -1.90 1.69
N TYR A 637 3.64 -2.02 1.35
CA TYR A 637 2.89 -3.27 1.41
C TYR A 637 2.38 -3.72 0.03
N SER A 638 2.62 -4.99 -0.29
CA SER A 638 2.14 -5.65 -1.50
C SER A 638 0.78 -6.30 -1.23
N ALA A 639 -0.24 -5.87 -1.96
CA ALA A 639 -1.61 -6.34 -1.89
C ALA A 639 -1.79 -7.68 -2.64
N ASP A 640 -3.01 -7.95 -3.12
CA ASP A 640 -3.34 -9.06 -4.02
C ASP A 640 -2.81 -8.82 -5.45
N ARG A 641 -2.80 -9.86 -6.30
CA ARG A 641 -2.39 -9.78 -7.71
C ARG A 641 -3.45 -9.32 -8.71
N TYR A 642 -4.71 -9.17 -8.28
CA TYR A 642 -5.87 -9.00 -9.15
C TYR A 642 -6.10 -7.55 -9.55
N SER A 643 -7.01 -7.34 -10.49
CA SER A 643 -7.46 -6.04 -10.99
C SER A 643 -6.38 -5.13 -11.57
N TYR A 644 -5.24 -5.69 -12.00
CA TYR A 644 -4.17 -4.94 -12.65
C TYR A 644 -3.40 -5.83 -13.63
N VAL A 645 -3.16 -5.32 -14.83
CA VAL A 645 -2.27 -5.93 -15.83
C VAL A 645 -1.33 -4.87 -16.38
N CYS A 646 -0.03 -5.11 -16.23
CA CYS A 646 1.01 -4.29 -16.84
C CYS A 646 1.08 -4.62 -18.34
N VAL A 647 1.00 -3.62 -19.21
CA VAL A 647 1.09 -3.83 -20.67
C VAL A 647 2.36 -3.20 -21.20
N ARG A 648 3.25 -4.01 -21.77
CA ARG A 648 4.53 -3.54 -22.32
C ARG A 648 4.81 -4.20 -23.66
N ASP A 649 5.38 -3.43 -24.59
CA ASP A 649 5.66 -3.91 -25.95
C ASP A 649 6.73 -5.01 -25.96
N SER A 650 7.71 -4.91 -25.08
CA SER A 650 8.78 -5.91 -24.93
C SER A 650 8.97 -6.32 -23.47
N ALA A 651 9.45 -7.54 -23.28
CA ALA A 651 9.85 -8.05 -21.98
C ALA A 651 11.29 -7.63 -21.64
N GLU A 652 11.61 -6.35 -21.74
CA GLU A 652 12.93 -5.83 -21.38
C GLU A 652 12.98 -5.44 -19.89
N GLY A 653 14.16 -5.58 -19.28
CA GLY A 653 14.42 -5.12 -17.90
C GLY A 653 13.93 -6.04 -16.78
N SER A 654 13.68 -5.43 -15.61
CA SER A 654 13.38 -6.13 -14.35
C SER A 654 12.15 -7.04 -14.43
N LEU A 655 11.22 -6.81 -15.36
CA LEU A 655 9.98 -7.57 -15.61
C LEU A 655 10.18 -9.08 -15.69
N LEU A 656 11.26 -9.57 -16.31
CA LEU A 656 11.48 -11.02 -16.51
C LEU A 656 12.14 -11.76 -15.34
N GLY A 657 12.91 -11.08 -14.49
CA GLY A 657 13.81 -11.73 -13.52
C GLY A 657 13.18 -12.75 -12.55
N SER A 658 11.87 -12.65 -12.29
CA SER A 658 11.10 -13.52 -11.41
C SER A 658 9.67 -13.74 -11.91
N ALA A 659 9.49 -13.75 -13.23
CA ALA A 659 8.20 -13.95 -13.86
C ALA A 659 7.98 -15.41 -14.25
N ARG A 660 6.76 -15.92 -14.07
CA ARG A 660 6.31 -17.24 -14.53
C ARG A 660 5.40 -17.06 -15.74
N MET A 661 5.60 -17.83 -16.81
CA MET A 661 4.67 -17.81 -17.94
C MET A 661 3.34 -18.47 -17.54
N GLU A 662 2.24 -17.75 -17.71
CA GLU A 662 0.87 -18.27 -17.50
C GLU A 662 0.27 -18.79 -18.81
N GLY A 663 0.81 -18.37 -19.96
CA GLY A 663 0.43 -18.83 -21.29
C GLY A 663 0.01 -17.67 -22.21
N TYR A 664 -0.76 -18.00 -23.25
CA TYR A 664 -1.28 -17.05 -24.24
C TYR A 664 -2.71 -16.64 -23.87
N VAL A 665 -2.84 -15.94 -22.75
CA VAL A 665 -4.14 -15.51 -22.20
C VAL A 665 -4.31 -14.01 -22.47
N PRO A 666 -5.47 -13.55 -22.96
CA PRO A 666 -5.74 -12.12 -23.13
C PRO A 666 -5.62 -11.33 -21.82
N ALA A 667 -5.23 -10.05 -21.92
CA ALA A 667 -5.03 -9.18 -20.77
C ALA A 667 -6.35 -8.80 -20.06
N GLU A 668 -7.40 -8.47 -20.81
CA GLU A 668 -8.64 -7.91 -20.25
C GLU A 668 -9.31 -8.82 -19.20
N PRO A 669 -9.50 -10.14 -19.42
CA PRO A 669 -10.11 -11.00 -18.42
C PRO A 669 -9.32 -11.07 -17.11
N LEU A 670 -8.00 -10.94 -17.17
CA LEU A 670 -7.13 -10.97 -15.98
C LEU A 670 -7.17 -9.65 -15.22
N ALA A 671 -7.34 -8.52 -15.94
CA ALA A 671 -7.58 -7.23 -15.32
C ALA A 671 -8.97 -7.15 -14.66
N LEU A 672 -9.92 -8.01 -15.03
CA LEU A 672 -11.27 -8.05 -14.43
C LEU A 672 -11.43 -9.05 -13.28
N LEU A 673 -10.39 -9.84 -12.99
CA LEU A 673 -10.30 -10.58 -11.74
C LEU A 673 -10.14 -9.59 -10.58
#